data_AF-A0A9P4JXR6-F1
#
_entry.id   AF-A0A9P4JXR6-F1
#
_cell.length_a   1.000
_cell.length_b   1.000
_cell.length_c   1.000
_cell.angle_alpha   90.00
_cell.angle_beta   90.00
_cell.angle_gamma   90.00
#
_symmetry.space_group_name_H-M   'P 1'
#
loop_
_entity.id
_entity.type
_entity.pdbx_description
1 polymer ?
#
loop_
_entity_poly.entity_id
_entity_poly.type
_entity_poly.pdbx_seq_one_letter_code
_entity_poly.pdbx_strand_id
1 'polypeptide(L)'
;MPQNDLVARGLDVAARSIDLLTVLGELSNQSSPMYQLALEFGRWLEREKLSHWQLQSCLKVARDLAQPNDLGQEFFAMVLNGSQVRAVGPLFAQPHGSLGRYLAKDNHVRWLTSTISCLFEYHSEGFISDVLCAFVMQCSLGSDTKLLSEYQLAHHPLRLEIKPVLEKIVSSIWCNVVNSLGLEQTSCGVLRLPDELRDICPRGHHLESHTLGLAMSKLRNGPNQVIIESEHLLTNLALWLVLHFHGKLSVVVSGATVYEKVLGKEEKHIELRTKRFCDPHGKCKDTEKPMFKMYTVVGSKIDARMMSGVYDTQQTLENVPRVRQALYKSPVKYPGSTVSRSLQLRTRSTAKKITIWLLGRTLERDLNSNQLSFRVLHDVKSSSGFPTVADIVARVPLITNMDWIIDEDAASVVFKYPKAPTVEEWLEPVQSDDEMIGESEPSEEDDDEDTPAKLPNYFPILQDLLALVRKSCNCHICRLPKPRFHFNQGCLQRMVLHEVLFYIGHAIADALGAPDASAKSASDVEVSDFGVSRILLDAVEPMRQTITWHSWLNTTSQVFLGCDSLDELDGSRSKDPYYSEKYDFTEARSFNASTVAVQYGDLAVIAPWLDLAVPISMKGCFGITVARGRIGVIVRGFDGSGHFQAVEAEVAVVQTLPTEETSEFTERFPKLHEQPGDETMIPTDHSEVNSDYILVADGPSLYKMLMRVSSGSHSRLIDPSLAILKLSQKIPEVTCKHVKSGMVRSPGLPRMLKTYPFDDLLGRWSASSAPRDNDHAPTDDEIIKEADWNEQGFTIPNSSDIIEYTKMADVNTASTYHCSFFLDTYFKYHIALALTHDCVTLTNHGSACMNCALQKAFQMDDGDGLHDPNHDRWIINRTVNTSKSRPKEVAFQKMVKMRNEARSMKRLKIADV
;
A
#
# COMPACT_ATOMS: atom_id res chain seq x y z
N MET A 1 16.74 -2.89 54.21
CA MET A 1 15.90 -2.00 53.38
C MET A 1 16.73 -1.60 52.16
N PRO A 2 16.24 -1.76 50.92
CA PRO A 2 17.04 -1.51 49.73
C PRO A 2 17.05 0.00 49.41
N GLN A 3 18.24 0.48 49.01
CA GLN A 3 18.57 1.87 48.67
C GLN A 3 17.69 2.49 47.56
N ASN A 4 16.91 1.68 46.85
CA ASN A 4 16.02 2.10 45.77
C ASN A 4 14.74 2.81 46.27
N ASP A 5 14.27 2.54 47.49
CA ASP A 5 13.08 3.21 48.05
C ASP A 5 13.36 4.66 48.49
N LEU A 6 14.62 5.02 48.73
CA LEU A 6 15.03 6.39 49.07
C LEU A 6 15.24 7.27 47.82
N VAL A 7 15.59 6.67 46.68
CA VAL A 7 15.70 7.36 45.39
C VAL A 7 14.31 7.62 44.80
N ALA A 8 13.35 6.71 44.98
CA ALA A 8 11.96 6.90 44.55
C ALA A 8 11.22 8.04 45.26
N ARG A 9 11.68 8.48 46.45
CA ARG A 9 11.13 9.65 47.15
C ARG A 9 11.72 10.98 46.69
N GLY A 10 12.78 10.97 45.88
CA GLY A 10 13.42 12.16 45.35
C GLY A 10 13.09 12.37 43.88
N LEU A 11 12.28 13.40 43.59
CA LEU A 11 11.99 13.98 42.26
C LEU A 11 10.71 13.45 41.55
N ASP A 12 9.55 13.79 42.11
CA ASP A 12 8.32 14.02 41.34
C ASP A 12 8.06 15.54 41.39
N VAL A 13 8.49 16.29 40.37
CA VAL A 13 8.36 17.76 40.31
C VAL A 13 6.88 18.17 40.18
N ALA A 14 6.06 17.34 39.54
CA ALA A 14 4.62 17.58 39.40
C ALA A 14 3.86 17.37 40.72
N ALA A 15 4.18 16.34 41.49
CA ALA A 15 3.66 16.15 42.84
C ALA A 15 4.25 17.17 43.84
N ARG A 16 5.50 17.60 43.66
CA ARG A 16 6.13 18.59 44.54
C ARG A 16 5.77 20.04 44.24
N SER A 17 5.23 20.38 43.08
CA SER A 17 4.53 21.67 42.92
C SER A 17 3.31 21.76 43.84
N ILE A 18 2.62 20.64 44.11
CA ILE A 18 1.52 20.59 45.11
C ILE A 18 2.05 20.78 46.53
N ASP A 19 3.27 20.30 46.81
CA ASP A 19 3.90 20.32 48.14
C ASP A 19 4.83 21.53 48.39
N LEU A 20 5.11 22.34 47.36
CA LEU A 20 6.07 23.45 47.42
C LEU A 20 5.61 24.54 48.39
N LEU A 21 4.30 24.74 48.56
CA LEU A 21 3.71 25.72 49.49
C LEU A 21 3.74 25.23 50.95
N THR A 22 3.51 23.94 51.20
CA THR A 22 3.68 23.33 52.52
C THR A 22 5.15 23.43 52.95
N VAL A 23 6.05 23.13 52.03
CA VAL A 23 7.49 23.12 52.25
C VAL A 23 8.10 24.54 52.31
N LEU A 24 7.64 25.51 51.51
CA LEU A 24 8.08 26.92 51.61
C LEU A 24 7.58 27.60 52.90
N GLY A 25 6.42 27.19 53.41
CA GLY A 25 5.92 27.60 54.72
C GLY A 25 6.69 26.99 55.89
N GLU A 26 7.11 25.73 55.79
CA GLU A 26 7.75 24.97 56.87
C GLU A 26 9.30 25.01 56.87
N LEU A 27 9.97 25.29 55.74
CA LEU A 27 11.44 25.29 55.62
C LEU A 27 12.13 26.67 55.70
N SER A 28 11.46 27.71 56.22
CA SER A 28 12.10 29.02 56.44
C SER A 28 13.30 29.00 57.39
N ASN A 29 13.64 27.84 58.00
CA ASN A 29 14.67 27.73 59.02
C ASN A 29 15.85 26.76 58.76
N GLN A 30 16.03 26.14 57.57
CA GLN A 30 17.22 25.29 57.36
C GLN A 30 17.83 25.33 55.93
N SER A 31 19.16 25.39 55.91
CA SER A 31 20.05 25.29 54.74
C SER A 31 20.02 23.89 54.11
N SER A 32 18.88 23.48 53.56
CA SER A 32 18.75 22.23 52.80
C SER A 32 18.90 22.49 51.28
N PRO A 33 19.48 21.55 50.52
CA PRO A 33 19.51 21.63 49.04
C PRO A 33 18.12 21.78 48.41
N MET A 34 17.08 21.28 49.09
CA MET A 34 15.68 21.40 48.68
C MET A 34 15.14 22.83 48.84
N TYR A 35 15.56 23.55 49.87
CA TYR A 35 15.20 24.96 50.07
C TYR A 35 15.84 25.86 49.00
N GLN A 36 17.11 25.65 48.66
CA GLN A 36 17.78 26.36 47.56
C GLN A 36 17.10 26.10 46.22
N LEU A 37 16.71 24.84 45.96
CA LEU A 37 15.95 24.46 44.77
C LEU A 37 14.59 25.18 44.70
N ALA A 38 13.80 25.16 45.78
CA ALA A 38 12.50 25.84 45.82
C ALA A 38 12.63 27.37 45.63
N LEU A 39 13.66 27.99 46.20
CA LEU A 39 13.99 29.40 46.00
C LEU A 39 14.37 29.71 44.54
N GLU A 40 15.17 28.85 43.90
CA GLU A 40 15.54 29.01 42.49
C GLU A 40 14.34 28.87 41.57
N PHE A 41 13.47 27.89 41.82
CA PHE A 41 12.21 27.72 41.10
C PHE A 41 11.27 28.92 41.30
N GLY A 42 11.11 29.40 42.53
CA GLY A 42 10.30 30.59 42.84
C GLY A 42 10.82 31.85 42.14
N ARG A 43 12.14 32.08 42.18
CA ARG A 43 12.78 33.22 41.48
C ARG A 43 12.63 33.14 39.97
N TRP A 44 12.70 31.94 39.40
CA TRP A 44 12.46 31.75 37.97
C TRP A 44 11.02 32.09 37.58
N LEU A 45 10.03 31.60 38.35
CA LEU A 45 8.61 31.92 38.14
C LEU A 45 8.34 33.43 38.22
N GLU A 46 8.90 34.10 39.24
CA GLU A 46 8.79 35.56 39.40
C GLU A 46 9.44 36.32 38.23
N ARG A 47 10.64 35.91 37.81
CA ARG A 47 11.36 36.53 36.70
C ARG A 47 10.61 36.40 35.38
N GLU A 48 10.07 35.22 35.10
CA GLU A 48 9.33 34.96 33.87
C GLU A 48 7.86 35.42 33.93
N LYS A 49 7.40 35.94 35.08
CA LYS A 49 6.02 36.38 35.34
C LYS A 49 4.98 35.29 35.10
N LEU A 50 5.33 34.05 35.42
CA LEU A 50 4.43 32.90 35.32
C LEU A 50 3.79 32.60 36.67
N SER A 51 2.49 32.31 36.68
CA SER A 51 1.86 31.82 37.90
C SER A 51 2.25 30.36 38.15
N HIS A 52 2.35 30.00 39.43
CA HIS A 52 2.59 28.62 39.85
C HIS A 52 1.55 27.65 39.27
N TRP A 53 0.27 28.07 39.30
CA TRP A 53 -0.84 27.29 38.75
C TRP A 53 -0.60 26.98 37.26
N GLN A 54 -0.16 27.96 36.45
CA GLN A 54 0.03 27.77 35.00
C GLN A 54 1.12 26.76 34.71
N LEU A 55 2.24 26.84 35.42
CA LEU A 55 3.32 25.84 35.30
C LEU A 55 2.83 24.46 35.72
N GLN A 56 2.12 24.36 36.84
CA GLN A 56 1.60 23.11 37.36
C GLN A 56 0.61 22.44 36.39
N SER A 57 -0.32 23.21 35.83
CA SER A 57 -1.29 22.69 34.86
C SER A 57 -0.59 22.19 33.59
N CYS A 58 0.37 22.96 33.07
CA CYS A 58 1.18 22.59 31.91
C CYS A 58 1.97 21.29 32.15
N LEU A 59 2.69 21.18 33.27
CA LEU A 59 3.47 19.98 33.59
C LEU A 59 2.58 18.76 33.87
N LYS A 60 1.38 18.98 34.41
CA LYS A 60 0.40 17.91 34.63
C LYS A 60 -0.07 17.30 33.31
N VAL A 61 -0.37 18.11 32.29
CA VAL A 61 -0.76 17.60 30.96
C VAL A 61 0.42 17.06 30.14
N ALA A 62 1.65 17.52 30.44
CA ALA A 62 2.88 17.06 29.78
C ALA A 62 3.53 15.83 30.44
N ARG A 63 2.92 15.27 31.50
CA ARG A 63 3.46 14.14 32.26
C ARG A 63 3.48 12.85 31.42
N ASP A 64 4.61 12.15 31.40
CA ASP A 64 4.78 10.80 30.81
C ASP A 64 4.32 10.70 29.34
N LEU A 65 4.51 11.77 28.55
CA LEU A 65 4.16 11.76 27.13
C LEU A 65 5.18 11.02 26.26
N ALA A 66 6.47 11.09 26.60
CA ALA A 66 7.53 10.35 25.94
C ALA A 66 8.57 9.87 26.98
N GLN A 67 9.34 8.85 26.63
CA GLN A 67 10.43 8.35 27.46
C GLN A 67 11.71 8.21 26.63
N PRO A 68 12.86 8.69 27.12
CA PRO A 68 14.13 8.51 26.42
C PRO A 68 14.57 7.05 26.42
N ASN A 69 15.15 6.60 25.32
CA ASN A 69 15.77 5.28 25.19
C ASN A 69 17.21 5.27 25.71
N ASP A 70 17.95 4.18 25.51
CA ASP A 70 19.32 4.04 26.02
C ASP A 70 20.24 5.20 25.55
N LEU A 71 20.13 5.62 24.27
CA LEU A 71 20.84 6.80 23.74
C LEU A 71 20.36 8.10 24.38
N GLY A 72 19.05 8.25 24.57
CA GLY A 72 18.49 9.37 25.32
C GLY A 72 18.98 9.41 26.77
N GLN A 73 19.18 8.28 27.43
CA GLN A 73 19.74 8.21 28.78
C GLN A 73 21.22 8.63 28.81
N GLU A 74 22.00 8.29 27.79
CA GLU A 74 23.38 8.80 27.62
C GLU A 74 23.40 10.33 27.52
N PHE A 75 22.47 10.91 26.76
CA PHE A 75 22.27 12.37 26.73
C PHE A 75 22.00 12.93 28.13
N PHE A 76 21.08 12.33 28.90
CA PHE A 76 20.81 12.79 30.26
C PHE A 76 22.03 12.64 31.19
N ALA A 77 22.82 11.59 31.05
CA ALA A 77 24.07 11.45 31.81
C ALA A 77 25.03 12.61 31.51
N MET A 78 25.14 13.04 30.24
CA MET A 78 25.94 14.23 29.89
C MET A 78 25.38 15.52 30.49
N VAL A 79 24.06 15.75 30.42
CA VAL A 79 23.43 16.95 30.99
C VAL A 79 23.64 17.04 32.50
N LEU A 80 23.53 15.90 33.19
CA LEU A 80 23.70 15.82 34.64
C LEU A 80 25.17 15.90 35.07
N ASN A 81 26.10 15.34 34.28
CA ASN A 81 27.54 15.38 34.57
C ASN A 81 28.20 16.71 34.16
N GLY A 82 27.66 17.42 33.17
CA GLY A 82 28.10 18.75 32.71
C GLY A 82 27.94 19.88 33.74
N SER A 83 27.47 19.55 34.95
CA SER A 83 27.31 20.43 36.11
C SER A 83 28.57 21.19 36.56
N GLN A 84 29.75 20.90 36.01
CA GLN A 84 31.03 21.52 36.39
C GLN A 84 31.62 22.54 35.39
N VAL A 85 30.99 22.78 34.23
CA VAL A 85 31.57 23.67 33.20
C VAL A 85 31.31 25.15 33.52
N ARG A 86 32.39 25.92 33.71
CA ARG A 86 32.38 27.38 33.86
C ARG A 86 31.95 28.04 32.54
N ALA A 87 31.04 29.01 32.63
CA ALA A 87 30.66 29.85 31.51
C ALA A 87 31.89 30.54 30.88
N VAL A 88 32.03 30.43 29.56
CA VAL A 88 33.06 31.14 28.78
C VAL A 88 32.37 32.31 28.08
N GLY A 89 32.60 33.54 28.57
CA GLY A 89 32.09 34.78 27.96
C GLY A 89 32.26 36.00 28.88
N PRO A 90 32.39 37.23 28.33
CA PRO A 90 32.76 38.43 29.10
C PRO A 90 31.63 39.08 29.92
N LEU A 91 30.39 38.58 29.83
CA LEU A 91 29.24 39.09 30.57
C LEU A 91 28.67 37.97 31.45
N PHE A 92 28.84 38.11 32.76
CA PHE A 92 28.47 37.11 33.76
C PHE A 92 26.94 37.03 33.94
N ALA A 93 26.30 36.02 33.36
CA ALA A 93 25.03 35.50 33.87
C ALA A 93 25.35 34.40 34.90
N GLN A 94 24.93 34.58 36.15
CA GLN A 94 25.02 33.50 37.15
C GLN A 94 24.22 32.28 36.67
N PRO A 95 24.81 31.06 36.60
CA PRO A 95 24.12 29.85 36.20
C PRO A 95 23.32 29.29 37.39
N HIS A 96 22.39 30.07 37.94
CA HIS A 96 21.63 29.69 39.14
C HIS A 96 20.15 29.61 38.74
N GLY A 97 19.54 28.43 38.91
CA GLY A 97 18.12 28.17 38.65
C GLY A 97 17.72 27.84 37.21
N SER A 98 18.29 26.78 36.62
CA SER A 98 17.86 26.31 35.30
C SER A 98 16.75 25.27 35.39
N LEU A 99 15.49 25.72 35.24
CA LEU A 99 14.33 24.84 35.13
C LEU A 99 14.59 23.65 34.20
N GLY A 100 15.23 23.87 33.05
CA GLY A 100 15.61 22.82 32.12
C GLY A 100 16.45 21.68 32.72
N ARG A 101 17.46 21.98 33.55
CA ARG A 101 18.25 20.92 34.21
C ARG A 101 17.47 20.20 35.31
N TYR A 102 16.50 20.87 35.91
CA TYR A 102 15.61 20.24 36.88
C TYR A 102 14.60 19.31 36.20
N LEU A 103 14.03 19.73 35.06
CA LEU A 103 13.18 18.88 34.23
C LEU A 103 13.96 17.63 33.78
N ALA A 104 15.23 17.77 33.39
CA ALA A 104 16.10 16.64 33.05
C ALA A 104 16.27 15.60 34.17
N LYS A 105 16.17 16.01 35.45
CA LYS A 105 16.27 15.11 36.61
C LYS A 105 14.97 14.35 36.88
N ASP A 106 13.82 14.90 36.52
CA ASP A 106 12.52 14.27 36.76
C ASP A 106 12.23 13.18 35.71
N ASN A 107 11.91 11.95 36.15
CA ASN A 107 11.57 10.84 35.25
C ASN A 107 10.33 11.11 34.38
N HIS A 108 9.38 11.90 34.86
CA HIS A 108 8.08 12.08 34.24
C HIS A 108 8.05 13.18 33.17
N VAL A 109 8.95 14.15 33.24
CA VAL A 109 8.97 15.33 32.36
C VAL A 109 10.33 15.59 31.71
N ARG A 110 11.35 14.77 31.97
CA ARG A 110 12.67 14.89 31.32
C ARG A 110 12.62 14.83 29.80
N TRP A 111 11.63 14.15 29.24
CA TRP A 111 11.47 14.05 27.79
C TRP A 111 11.34 15.43 27.13
N LEU A 112 10.78 16.43 27.82
CA LEU A 112 10.76 17.83 27.34
C LEU A 112 12.18 18.32 27.07
N THR A 113 13.14 18.00 27.95
CA THR A 113 14.52 18.43 27.80
C THR A 113 15.19 17.78 26.59
N SER A 114 15.05 16.48 26.39
CA SER A 114 15.66 15.81 25.23
C SER A 114 14.96 16.15 23.91
N THR A 115 13.62 16.25 23.89
CA THR A 115 12.86 16.66 22.70
C THR A 115 13.18 18.10 22.31
N ILE A 116 13.22 19.04 23.27
CA ILE A 116 13.62 20.43 22.98
C ILE A 116 15.06 20.49 22.48
N SER A 117 15.97 19.77 23.15
CA SER A 117 17.40 19.78 22.78
C SER A 117 17.65 19.18 21.39
N CYS A 118 16.92 18.13 20.99
CA CYS A 118 17.10 17.55 19.65
C CYS A 118 16.48 18.40 18.55
N LEU A 119 15.37 19.10 18.81
CA LEU A 119 14.74 19.97 17.81
C LEU A 119 15.49 21.28 17.60
N PHE A 120 16.25 21.76 18.59
CA PHE A 120 17.11 22.94 18.47
C PHE A 120 18.24 22.78 17.45
N GLU A 121 18.60 21.55 17.06
CA GLU A 121 19.55 21.31 15.97
C GLU A 121 19.07 21.93 14.64
N TYR A 122 17.75 22.02 14.44
CA TYR A 122 17.16 22.40 13.16
C TYR A 122 16.20 23.60 13.22
N HIS A 123 15.71 23.96 14.40
CA HIS A 123 14.53 24.83 14.51
C HIS A 123 14.65 25.91 15.58
N SER A 124 13.86 26.98 15.40
CA SER A 124 13.77 28.11 16.32
C SER A 124 12.87 27.82 17.53
N GLU A 125 13.01 28.63 18.59
CA GLU A 125 12.20 28.50 19.82
C GLU A 125 10.67 28.50 19.56
N GLY A 126 10.21 29.35 18.63
CA GLY A 126 8.80 29.46 18.27
C GLY A 126 8.25 28.18 17.65
N PHE A 127 9.01 27.57 16.73
CA PHE A 127 8.65 26.31 16.10
C PHE A 127 8.53 25.19 17.15
N ILE A 128 9.53 25.06 18.02
CA ILE A 128 9.57 24.02 19.06
C ILE A 128 8.39 24.17 20.03
N SER A 129 8.08 25.40 20.43
CA SER A 129 6.94 25.70 21.30
C SER A 129 5.62 25.27 20.66
N ASP A 130 5.45 25.49 19.35
CA ASP A 130 4.26 25.06 18.61
C ASP A 130 4.16 23.54 18.47
N VAL A 131 5.28 22.83 18.24
CA VAL A 131 5.33 21.35 18.24
C VAL A 131 4.88 20.79 19.59
N LEU A 132 5.43 21.30 20.68
CA LEU A 132 5.10 20.84 22.03
C LEU A 132 3.64 21.11 22.37
N CYS A 133 3.11 22.27 21.99
CA CYS A 133 1.69 22.56 22.15
C CYS A 133 0.82 21.54 21.41
N ALA A 134 1.12 21.29 20.13
CA ALA A 134 0.38 20.32 19.33
C ALA A 134 0.46 18.91 19.94
N PHE A 135 1.65 18.46 20.32
CA PHE A 135 1.86 17.13 20.89
C PHE A 135 1.13 16.95 22.23
N VAL A 136 1.28 17.88 23.17
CA VAL A 136 0.63 17.85 24.49
C VAL A 136 -0.88 17.88 24.35
N MET A 137 -1.41 18.80 23.54
CA MET A 137 -2.85 18.96 23.37
C MET A 137 -3.49 17.71 22.75
N GLN A 138 -2.90 17.18 21.67
CA GLN A 138 -3.42 15.97 21.01
C GLN A 138 -3.38 14.75 21.96
N CYS A 139 -2.32 14.61 22.76
CA CYS A 139 -2.24 13.55 23.76
C CYS A 139 -3.25 13.69 24.92
N SER A 140 -3.59 14.93 25.29
CA SER A 140 -4.51 15.21 26.41
C SER A 140 -5.99 15.17 26.05
N LEU A 141 -6.33 15.44 24.78
CA LEU A 141 -7.72 15.53 24.29
C LEU A 141 -8.14 14.28 23.49
N GLY A 142 -7.18 13.50 22.99
CA GLY A 142 -7.37 12.50 21.93
C GLY A 142 -7.74 11.08 22.35
N SER A 143 -8.30 10.82 23.54
CA SER A 143 -8.73 9.45 23.88
C SER A 143 -10.11 9.06 23.32
N ASP A 144 -11.00 10.02 22.98
CA ASP A 144 -12.37 9.74 22.47
C ASP A 144 -12.88 10.71 21.39
N THR A 145 -12.10 11.69 20.93
CA THR A 145 -12.55 12.70 19.94
C THR A 145 -11.68 12.75 18.68
N LYS A 146 -12.32 13.08 17.54
CA LYS A 146 -11.67 13.34 16.25
C LYS A 146 -10.45 14.26 16.44
N LEU A 147 -9.33 13.92 15.80
CA LEU A 147 -8.10 14.72 15.80
C LEU A 147 -8.40 16.19 15.51
N LEU A 148 -7.89 17.08 16.36
CA LEU A 148 -8.11 18.52 16.18
C LEU A 148 -7.32 19.02 14.97
N SER A 149 -7.98 19.82 14.12
CA SER A 149 -7.32 20.50 13.02
C SER A 149 -6.36 21.59 13.52
N GLU A 150 -5.45 22.03 12.66
CA GLU A 150 -4.52 23.12 12.99
C GLU A 150 -5.26 24.39 13.45
N TYR A 151 -6.34 24.75 12.75
CA TYR A 151 -7.20 25.87 13.12
C TYR A 151 -7.87 25.67 14.49
N GLN A 152 -8.37 24.46 14.76
CA GLN A 152 -8.99 24.14 16.04
C GLN A 152 -7.97 24.21 17.18
N LEU A 153 -6.76 23.69 17.00
CA LEU A 153 -5.69 23.78 17.98
C LEU A 153 -5.26 25.23 18.21
N ALA A 154 -5.10 26.02 17.15
CA ALA A 154 -4.66 27.41 17.22
C ALA A 154 -5.60 28.28 18.10
N HIS A 155 -6.90 28.00 18.07
CA HIS A 155 -7.92 28.73 18.82
C HIS A 155 -8.45 28.00 20.06
N HIS A 156 -7.88 26.86 20.42
CA HIS A 156 -8.33 26.09 21.58
C HIS A 156 -7.93 26.79 22.90
N PRO A 157 -8.82 26.88 23.91
CA PRO A 157 -8.52 27.52 25.20
C PRO A 157 -7.27 26.97 25.89
N LEU A 158 -7.06 25.63 25.84
CA LEU A 158 -5.88 24.99 26.41
C LEU A 158 -4.56 25.51 25.83
N ARG A 159 -4.51 25.90 24.55
CA ARG A 159 -3.31 26.46 23.93
C ARG A 159 -2.92 27.80 24.56
N LEU A 160 -3.91 28.65 24.85
CA LEU A 160 -3.68 29.95 25.51
C LEU A 160 -3.10 29.78 26.92
N GLU A 161 -3.44 28.68 27.58
CA GLU A 161 -2.96 28.36 28.91
C GLU A 161 -1.53 27.80 28.91
N ILE A 162 -1.23 26.84 28.03
CA ILE A 162 0.04 26.11 28.05
C ILE A 162 1.15 26.78 27.23
N LYS A 163 0.82 27.46 26.12
CA LYS A 163 1.84 28.01 25.19
C LYS A 163 2.79 29.01 25.87
N PRO A 164 2.32 29.99 26.66
CA PRO A 164 3.23 30.93 27.33
C PRO A 164 4.20 30.24 28.29
N VAL A 165 3.77 29.15 28.93
CA VAL A 165 4.63 28.36 29.83
C VAL A 165 5.67 27.58 29.03
N LEU A 166 5.25 26.92 27.95
CA LEU A 166 6.14 26.14 27.08
C LEU A 166 7.21 27.01 26.44
N GLU A 167 6.88 28.22 25.97
CA GLU A 167 7.86 29.18 25.44
C GLU A 167 8.97 29.46 26.48
N LYS A 168 8.61 29.68 27.76
CA LYS A 168 9.59 29.90 28.82
C LYS A 168 10.41 28.67 29.17
N ILE A 169 9.80 27.48 29.12
CA ILE A 169 10.51 26.21 29.30
C ILE A 169 11.54 26.02 28.18
N VAL A 170 11.15 26.27 26.92
CA VAL A 170 12.01 26.18 25.73
C VAL A 170 13.21 27.12 25.87
N SER A 171 12.99 28.41 26.14
CA SER A 171 14.10 29.35 26.35
C SER A 171 14.98 28.96 27.54
N SER A 172 14.40 28.43 28.63
CA SER A 172 15.18 27.95 29.77
C SER A 172 16.07 26.75 29.41
N ILE A 173 15.62 25.82 28.58
CA ILE A 173 16.41 24.66 28.17
C ILE A 173 17.51 25.08 27.18
N TRP A 174 17.20 25.97 26.25
CA TRP A 174 18.18 26.56 25.34
C TRP A 174 19.37 27.16 26.10
N CYS A 175 19.10 28.12 26.99
CA CYS A 175 20.17 28.84 27.68
C CYS A 175 21.01 27.96 28.61
N ASN A 176 20.40 26.94 29.24
CA ASN A 176 21.00 26.24 30.37
C ASN A 176 21.34 24.77 30.13
N VAL A 177 20.91 24.21 29.01
CA VAL A 177 21.25 22.85 28.59
C VAL A 177 22.00 22.95 27.27
N VAL A 178 21.32 23.39 26.21
CA VAL A 178 21.87 23.37 24.84
C VAL A 178 23.11 24.25 24.69
N ASN A 179 22.99 25.53 25.01
CA ASN A 179 24.10 26.50 24.92
C ASN A 179 25.23 26.16 25.92
N SER A 180 24.87 25.77 27.15
CA SER A 180 25.85 25.53 28.22
C SER A 180 26.73 24.29 28.01
N LEU A 181 26.23 23.28 27.30
CA LEU A 181 26.97 22.07 26.99
C LEU A 181 27.84 22.23 25.73
N GLY A 182 27.78 23.39 25.06
CA GLY A 182 28.49 23.61 23.80
C GLY A 182 28.08 22.60 22.74
N LEU A 183 26.82 22.16 22.73
CA LEU A 183 26.33 21.09 21.84
C LEU A 183 26.47 21.45 20.35
N GLU A 184 26.57 22.74 20.01
CA GLU A 184 26.94 23.19 18.67
C GLU A 184 28.40 22.82 18.28
N GLN A 185 29.29 22.66 19.26
CA GLN A 185 30.74 22.47 19.08
C GLN A 185 31.29 21.10 19.54
N THR A 186 30.54 20.34 20.35
CA THR A 186 31.05 19.06 20.88
C THR A 186 30.92 17.91 19.89
N SER A 187 32.03 17.24 19.62
CA SER A 187 32.19 16.02 18.83
C SER A 187 31.46 14.77 19.39
N CYS A 188 30.69 14.89 20.48
CA CYS A 188 29.88 13.82 21.04
C CYS A 188 28.52 13.77 20.32
N GLY A 189 28.45 12.99 19.23
CA GLY A 189 27.31 12.87 18.31
C GLY A 189 26.00 12.26 18.86
N VAL A 190 25.65 12.48 20.13
CA VAL A 190 24.44 11.89 20.75
C VAL A 190 23.14 12.59 20.31
N LEU A 191 23.19 13.90 20.03
CA LEU A 191 22.01 14.68 19.59
C LEU A 191 21.94 14.93 18.08
N ARG A 192 22.92 14.43 17.32
CA ARG A 192 22.88 14.55 15.86
C ARG A 192 22.29 13.29 15.28
N LEU A 193 21.70 13.43 14.09
CA LEU A 193 21.40 12.24 13.29
C LEU A 193 22.70 11.44 13.10
N PRO A 194 22.65 10.11 13.25
CA PRO A 194 23.74 9.22 12.86
C PRO A 194 24.23 9.59 11.46
N ASP A 195 25.54 9.50 11.22
CA ASP A 195 26.12 9.97 9.95
C ASP A 195 25.49 9.22 8.75
N GLU A 196 25.13 7.94 8.94
CA GLU A 196 24.40 7.12 7.97
C GLU A 196 23.06 7.76 7.54
N LEU A 197 22.36 8.44 8.46
CA LEU A 197 21.09 9.11 8.19
C LEU A 197 21.27 10.56 7.69
N ARG A 198 22.35 11.20 8.11
CA ARG A 198 22.67 12.57 7.69
C ARG A 198 23.05 12.60 6.21
N ASP A 199 23.77 11.59 5.75
CA ASP A 199 24.21 11.47 4.36
C ASP A 199 23.05 11.24 3.37
N ILE A 200 21.94 10.67 3.84
CA ILE A 200 20.71 10.49 3.03
C ILE A 200 20.07 11.86 2.75
N CYS A 201 20.06 12.75 3.74
CA CYS A 201 19.39 14.04 3.68
C CYS A 201 20.24 15.16 4.30
N PRO A 202 21.34 15.57 3.63
CA PRO A 202 22.22 16.63 4.13
C PRO A 202 21.50 17.98 4.26
N ARG A 203 20.42 18.18 3.48
CA ARG A 203 19.63 19.43 3.48
C ARG A 203 18.69 19.60 4.68
N GLY A 204 18.34 18.52 5.38
CA GLY A 204 17.40 18.57 6.50
C GLY A 204 15.96 18.84 6.06
N HIS A 205 15.28 17.84 5.48
CA HIS A 205 13.83 17.95 5.28
C HIS A 205 13.10 17.73 6.61
N HIS A 206 12.12 18.59 6.91
CA HIS A 206 11.52 18.69 8.23
C HIS A 206 9.99 18.77 8.14
N LEU A 207 9.28 18.04 9.01
CA LEU A 207 7.84 18.25 9.17
C LEU A 207 7.55 19.63 9.77
N GLU A 208 6.43 20.23 9.38
CA GLU A 208 5.91 21.46 10.02
C GLU A 208 5.51 21.20 11.48
N SER A 209 5.46 22.26 12.29
CA SER A 209 5.35 22.17 13.75
C SER A 209 4.10 21.39 14.22
N HIS A 210 2.94 21.74 13.68
CA HIS A 210 1.66 21.05 13.95
C HIS A 210 1.72 19.57 13.55
N THR A 211 2.22 19.32 12.35
CA THR A 211 2.29 18.01 11.71
C THR A 211 3.22 17.05 12.46
N LEU A 212 4.38 17.55 12.93
CA LEU A 212 5.30 16.81 13.76
C LEU A 212 4.68 16.43 15.12
N GLY A 213 4.02 17.39 15.78
CA GLY A 213 3.34 17.12 17.07
C GLY A 213 2.24 16.06 16.93
N LEU A 214 1.51 16.07 15.82
CA LEU A 214 0.51 15.04 15.50
C LEU A 214 1.16 13.66 15.27
N ALA A 215 2.25 13.60 14.52
CA ALA A 215 2.99 12.36 14.28
C ALA A 215 3.50 11.74 15.60
N MET A 216 4.11 12.55 16.47
CA MET A 216 4.56 12.12 17.80
C MET A 216 3.40 11.59 18.65
N SER A 217 2.25 12.27 18.63
CA SER A 217 1.03 11.85 19.35
C SER A 217 0.54 10.49 18.88
N LYS A 218 0.52 10.25 17.56
CA LYS A 218 0.09 8.96 16.98
C LYS A 218 1.05 7.83 17.33
N LEU A 219 2.35 8.09 17.34
CA LEU A 219 3.37 7.08 17.64
C LEU A 219 3.39 6.67 19.11
N ARG A 220 3.02 7.57 20.03
CA ARG A 220 2.94 7.28 21.47
C ARG A 220 1.94 6.16 21.78
N ASN A 221 0.71 6.30 21.27
CA ASN A 221 -0.39 5.36 21.49
C ASN A 221 -0.58 4.40 20.29
N GLY A 222 0.40 4.36 19.39
CA GLY A 222 0.31 3.64 18.13
C GLY A 222 0.36 2.13 18.29
N PRO A 223 -0.04 1.39 17.23
CA PRO A 223 0.09 -0.06 17.18
C PRO A 223 1.57 -0.50 17.30
N ASN A 224 1.79 -1.80 17.47
CA ASN A 224 3.13 -2.36 17.53
C ASN A 224 3.95 -2.14 16.24
N GLN A 225 3.32 -1.86 15.10
CA GLN A 225 4.02 -1.67 13.83
C GLN A 225 3.45 -0.49 13.04
N VAL A 226 4.35 0.42 12.63
CA VAL A 226 4.00 1.63 11.88
C VAL A 226 4.97 1.80 10.70
N ILE A 227 4.43 2.05 9.52
CA ILE A 227 5.20 2.46 8.33
C ILE A 227 4.94 3.95 8.09
N ILE A 228 6.01 4.71 7.96
CA ILE A 228 5.98 6.15 7.66
C ILE A 228 6.59 6.32 6.29
N GLU A 229 5.80 6.70 5.30
CA GLU A 229 6.23 6.95 3.93
C GLU A 229 6.36 8.45 3.69
N SER A 230 7.48 8.89 3.11
CA SER A 230 7.74 10.28 2.74
C SER A 230 8.60 10.38 1.49
N GLU A 231 8.54 11.52 0.80
CA GLU A 231 9.39 11.79 -0.37
C GLU A 231 10.88 11.83 0.01
N HIS A 232 11.19 12.60 1.06
CA HIS A 232 12.53 12.77 1.63
C HIS A 232 12.56 12.33 3.10
N LEU A 233 13.76 12.07 3.63
CA LEU A 233 13.92 11.70 5.03
C LEU A 233 13.50 12.85 5.93
N LEU A 234 12.50 12.61 6.79
CA LEU A 234 12.01 13.57 7.76
C LEU A 234 12.96 13.64 8.96
N THR A 235 14.00 14.43 8.83
CA THR A 235 15.15 14.47 9.76
C THR A 235 14.77 14.84 11.21
N ASN A 236 13.81 15.75 11.42
CA ASN A 236 13.37 16.13 12.76
C ASN A 236 12.58 15.01 13.47
N LEU A 237 11.77 14.26 12.72
CA LEU A 237 11.08 13.07 13.23
C LEU A 237 12.05 11.91 13.45
N ALA A 238 12.95 11.66 12.49
CA ALA A 238 13.95 10.59 12.58
C ALA A 238 14.86 10.77 13.80
N LEU A 239 15.36 11.98 14.05
CA LEU A 239 16.19 12.28 15.22
C LEU A 239 15.43 12.05 16.53
N TRP A 240 14.17 12.52 16.60
CA TRP A 240 13.34 12.28 17.77
C TRP A 240 13.14 10.78 18.04
N LEU A 241 12.89 9.99 16.99
CA LEU A 241 12.76 8.53 17.11
C LEU A 241 14.06 7.88 17.58
N VAL A 242 15.22 8.29 17.08
CA VAL A 242 16.52 7.76 17.54
C VAL A 242 16.72 7.95 19.05
N LEU A 243 16.15 8.99 19.66
CA LEU A 243 16.30 9.31 21.09
C LEU A 243 15.17 8.80 21.99
N HIS A 244 13.96 8.68 21.45
CA HIS A 244 12.74 8.43 22.23
C HIS A 244 12.04 7.11 21.91
N PHE A 245 12.34 6.49 20.77
CA PHE A 245 11.69 5.24 20.40
C PHE A 245 12.35 4.06 21.10
N HIS A 246 11.52 3.24 21.75
CA HIS A 246 11.89 1.95 22.28
C HIS A 246 11.35 0.88 21.33
N GLY A 247 12.23 0.19 20.62
CA GLY A 247 11.85 -0.83 19.64
C GLY A 247 12.86 -0.96 18.52
N LYS A 248 12.46 -1.54 17.40
CA LYS A 248 13.27 -1.66 16.19
C LYS A 248 12.97 -0.49 15.23
N LEU A 249 13.97 0.29 14.86
CA LEU A 249 13.87 1.37 13.87
C LEU A 249 14.60 0.96 12.59
N SER A 250 13.89 0.95 11.47
CA SER A 250 14.49 0.75 10.14
C SER A 250 14.23 1.97 9.25
N VAL A 251 15.22 2.35 8.45
CA VAL A 251 15.11 3.36 7.41
C VAL A 251 15.42 2.70 6.07
N VAL A 252 14.44 2.76 5.17
CA VAL A 252 14.51 2.25 3.81
C VAL A 252 14.48 3.45 2.88
N VAL A 253 15.45 3.57 1.97
CA VAL A 253 15.51 4.65 0.98
C VAL A 253 15.50 4.02 -0.40
N SER A 254 14.49 4.36 -1.21
CA SER A 254 14.34 3.86 -2.57
C SER A 254 14.50 2.32 -2.67
N GLY A 255 13.89 1.60 -1.73
CA GLY A 255 13.96 0.13 -1.62
C GLY A 255 15.21 -0.47 -0.94
N ALA A 256 16.24 0.32 -0.60
CA ALA A 256 17.45 -0.15 0.07
C ALA A 256 17.39 0.11 1.59
N THR A 257 17.78 -0.89 2.40
CA THR A 257 17.78 -0.77 3.86
C THR A 257 19.10 -0.16 4.33
N VAL A 258 19.11 1.16 4.52
CA VAL A 258 20.33 1.93 4.84
C VAL A 258 20.61 2.04 6.34
N TYR A 259 19.57 1.92 7.17
CA TYR A 259 19.73 1.97 8.63
C TYR A 259 18.78 0.99 9.31
N GLU A 260 19.30 0.17 10.21
CA GLU A 260 18.50 -0.73 11.05
C GLU A 260 19.13 -0.84 12.44
N LYS A 261 18.46 -0.33 13.48
CA LYS A 261 18.93 -0.42 14.88
C LYS A 261 17.80 -0.80 15.83
N VAL A 262 18.14 -1.58 16.86
CA VAL A 262 17.24 -1.91 17.97
C VAL A 262 17.53 -0.94 19.11
N LEU A 263 16.61 -0.01 19.35
CA LEU A 263 16.72 1.11 20.26
C LEU A 263 16.04 0.86 21.63
N GLY A 264 15.45 -0.31 21.84
CA GLY A 264 14.81 -0.65 23.12
C GLY A 264 14.44 -2.12 23.23
N LYS A 265 13.78 -2.47 24.33
CA LYS A 265 13.32 -3.84 24.61
C LYS A 265 11.88 -4.10 24.16
N GLU A 266 11.15 -3.06 23.79
CA GLU A 266 9.78 -3.20 23.28
C GLU A 266 9.81 -3.91 21.92
N GLU A 267 8.75 -4.67 21.63
CA GLU A 267 8.60 -5.36 20.33
C GLU A 267 8.02 -4.44 19.24
N LYS A 268 7.99 -3.13 19.48
CA LYS A 268 7.50 -2.16 18.50
C LYS A 268 8.47 -2.02 17.33
N HIS A 269 7.94 -1.84 16.14
CA HIS A 269 8.70 -1.62 14.91
C HIS A 269 8.20 -0.36 14.19
N ILE A 270 9.13 0.55 13.91
CA ILE A 270 8.87 1.71 13.04
C ILE A 270 9.78 1.59 11.83
N GLU A 271 9.18 1.70 10.65
CA GLU A 271 9.91 1.74 9.39
C GLU A 271 9.67 3.09 8.71
N LEU A 272 10.74 3.85 8.52
CA LEU A 272 10.75 5.08 7.74
C LEU A 272 11.11 4.73 6.30
N ARG A 273 10.16 4.88 5.37
CA ARG A 273 10.36 4.65 3.93
C ARG A 273 10.46 5.99 3.23
N THR A 274 11.60 6.23 2.59
CA THR A 274 11.90 7.46 1.86
C THR A 274 11.98 7.14 0.38
N LYS A 275 11.25 7.87 -0.47
CA LYS A 275 11.27 7.63 -1.92
C LYS A 275 12.60 8.01 -2.56
N ARG A 276 13.24 9.08 -2.07
CA ARG A 276 14.37 9.75 -2.73
C ARG A 276 15.53 10.11 -1.79
N PHE A 277 16.75 10.03 -2.29
CA PHE A 277 17.90 10.67 -1.68
C PHE A 277 17.84 12.19 -1.92
N CYS A 278 18.50 12.97 -1.06
CA CYS A 278 18.67 14.39 -1.35
C CYS A 278 19.97 14.61 -2.12
N ASP A 279 19.86 15.34 -3.22
CA ASP A 279 21.02 15.83 -3.96
C ASP A 279 21.82 16.84 -3.09
N PRO A 280 23.13 16.61 -2.88
CA PRO A 280 23.98 17.54 -2.13
C PRO A 280 24.24 18.87 -2.84
N HIS A 281 24.06 18.96 -4.17
CA HIS A 281 24.43 20.11 -5.00
C HIS A 281 23.25 20.73 -5.78
N GLY A 282 22.16 20.00 -5.98
CA GLY A 282 20.95 20.45 -6.66
C GLY A 282 19.89 21.14 -5.77
N LYS A 283 18.93 21.80 -6.42
CA LYS A 283 17.70 22.25 -5.77
C LYS A 283 16.69 21.09 -5.75
N CYS A 284 16.50 20.45 -4.60
CA CYS A 284 15.23 19.77 -4.27
C CYS A 284 14.09 20.73 -4.65
N LYS A 285 13.16 20.27 -5.49
CA LYS A 285 12.07 21.12 -5.95
C LYS A 285 11.25 21.55 -4.73
N ASP A 286 11.38 22.81 -4.33
CA ASP A 286 10.72 23.41 -3.16
C ASP A 286 9.17 23.50 -3.30
N THR A 287 8.55 22.81 -4.26
CA THR A 287 7.14 23.02 -4.60
C THR A 287 6.15 22.24 -3.74
N GLU A 288 6.58 21.23 -2.98
CA GLU A 288 5.66 20.44 -2.16
C GLU A 288 6.20 20.38 -0.73
N LYS A 289 5.45 20.95 0.21
CA LYS A 289 5.70 20.76 1.65
C LYS A 289 5.91 19.26 1.89
N PRO A 290 6.84 18.82 2.76
CA PRO A 290 7.08 17.40 2.99
C PRO A 290 5.81 16.73 3.52
N MET A 291 5.06 16.09 2.63
CA MET A 291 3.89 15.31 2.94
C MET A 291 4.33 13.89 3.31
N PHE A 292 3.69 13.31 4.31
CA PHE A 292 3.97 11.95 4.75
C PHE A 292 2.68 11.20 4.99
N LYS A 293 2.72 9.89 4.73
CA LYS A 293 1.64 8.96 5.05
C LYS A 293 2.10 8.07 6.19
N MET A 294 1.29 7.96 7.23
CA MET A 294 1.53 7.07 8.36
C MET A 294 0.52 5.94 8.32
N TYR A 295 1.02 4.74 8.03
CA TYR A 295 0.21 3.54 7.98
C TYR A 295 0.36 2.76 9.29
N THR A 296 -0.75 2.62 9.98
CA THR A 296 -0.91 1.73 11.13
C THR A 296 -1.10 0.32 10.58
N VAL A 297 -0.14 -0.57 10.86
CA VAL A 297 -0.24 -1.97 10.42
C VAL A 297 -1.28 -2.66 11.31
N VAL A 298 -2.41 -3.05 10.72
CA VAL A 298 -3.47 -3.80 11.42
C VAL A 298 -3.06 -5.27 11.56
N GLY A 299 -2.21 -5.75 10.66
CA GLY A 299 -1.41 -6.96 10.87
C GLY A 299 -0.64 -7.37 9.62
N SER A 300 0.26 -8.34 9.80
CA SER A 300 1.38 -8.63 8.90
C SER A 300 1.32 -10.00 8.23
N LYS A 301 0.27 -10.80 8.48
CA LYS A 301 0.17 -12.18 8.01
C LYS A 301 -1.15 -12.47 7.28
N ILE A 302 -1.06 -12.73 5.99
CA ILE A 302 -2.05 -13.52 5.24
C ILE A 302 -1.61 -14.99 5.36
N ASP A 303 -2.21 -15.73 6.30
CA ASP A 303 -1.94 -17.15 6.46
C ASP A 303 -2.50 -17.92 5.25
N ALA A 304 -1.93 -19.09 4.95
CA ALA A 304 -2.60 -20.12 4.16
C ALA A 304 -4.05 -20.37 4.63
N ARG A 305 -4.36 -20.08 5.91
CA ARG A 305 -5.71 -20.10 6.49
C ARG A 305 -6.69 -19.06 5.92
N MET A 306 -6.23 -17.85 5.58
CA MET A 306 -7.06 -16.86 4.89
C MET A 306 -7.46 -17.36 3.49
N MET A 307 -6.56 -18.12 2.86
CA MET A 307 -6.82 -18.83 1.60
C MET A 307 -7.46 -20.23 1.80
N SER A 308 -7.58 -20.75 3.04
CA SER A 308 -8.09 -22.11 3.30
C SER A 308 -9.60 -22.16 3.51
N GLY A 309 -10.26 -21.02 3.55
CA GLY A 309 -11.72 -20.94 3.56
C GLY A 309 -12.39 -21.06 4.93
N VAL A 310 -11.63 -21.28 6.02
CA VAL A 310 -12.15 -21.56 7.37
C VAL A 310 -11.26 -20.90 8.43
N TYR A 311 -11.82 -19.99 9.22
CA TYR A 311 -11.12 -19.41 10.38
C TYR A 311 -11.51 -20.15 11.68
N ASP A 312 -10.53 -20.38 12.57
CA ASP A 312 -10.66 -21.18 13.80
C ASP A 312 -11.38 -20.47 14.97
N THR A 313 -11.78 -19.20 14.82
CA THR A 313 -12.32 -18.42 15.94
C THR A 313 -13.83 -18.47 15.99
N GLN A 314 -14.37 -19.28 16.91
CA GLN A 314 -15.76 -19.31 17.38
C GLN A 314 -16.21 -18.02 18.11
N GLN A 315 -15.71 -16.83 17.73
CA GLN A 315 -16.38 -15.58 18.06
C GLN A 315 -17.42 -15.31 16.98
N THR A 316 -18.43 -16.18 16.95
CA THR A 316 -19.65 -16.00 16.18
C THR A 316 -20.37 -14.79 16.75
N LEU A 317 -20.17 -13.63 16.12
CA LEU A 317 -21.14 -12.55 16.17
C LEU A 317 -22.49 -13.05 15.63
N GLU A 318 -23.57 -12.35 15.99
CA GLU A 318 -24.92 -12.72 15.60
C GLU A 318 -25.00 -12.94 14.09
N ASN A 319 -25.11 -14.21 13.69
CA ASN A 319 -25.50 -14.60 12.35
C ASN A 319 -26.81 -13.88 12.04
N VAL A 320 -26.76 -12.73 11.35
CA VAL A 320 -27.95 -12.27 10.66
C VAL A 320 -28.22 -13.33 9.62
N PRO A 321 -29.33 -14.08 9.68
CA PRO A 321 -29.62 -15.11 8.70
C PRO A 321 -29.88 -14.42 7.36
N ARG A 322 -28.80 -14.20 6.58
CA ARG A 322 -28.91 -13.77 5.20
C ARG A 322 -29.51 -14.95 4.45
N VAL A 323 -30.79 -14.83 4.08
CA VAL A 323 -31.52 -15.87 3.37
C VAL A 323 -30.80 -16.12 2.05
N ARG A 324 -30.04 -17.22 1.99
CA ARG A 324 -29.34 -17.64 0.77
C ARG A 324 -30.23 -18.60 0.02
N GLN A 325 -30.33 -18.39 -1.29
CA GLN A 325 -30.93 -19.35 -2.21
C GLN A 325 -29.86 -20.01 -3.06
N ALA A 326 -30.14 -21.21 -3.58
CA ALA A 326 -29.28 -21.82 -4.60
C ALA A 326 -29.17 -20.88 -5.81
N LEU A 327 -28.03 -20.91 -6.49
CA LEU A 327 -27.87 -20.26 -7.77
C LEU A 327 -28.95 -20.77 -8.73
N TYR A 328 -29.30 -19.91 -9.69
CA TYR A 328 -30.32 -20.17 -10.70
C TYR A 328 -31.76 -20.40 -10.18
N LYS A 329 -32.00 -20.34 -8.87
CA LYS A 329 -33.37 -20.32 -8.33
C LYS A 329 -34.01 -18.97 -8.61
N SER A 330 -34.95 -18.93 -9.56
CA SER A 330 -35.66 -17.70 -9.90
C SER A 330 -36.54 -17.23 -8.75
N PRO A 331 -36.40 -15.98 -8.31
CA PRO A 331 -37.30 -15.41 -7.32
C PRO A 331 -38.52 -14.71 -7.97
N VAL A 332 -38.55 -14.58 -9.30
CA VAL A 332 -39.58 -13.87 -10.06
C VAL A 332 -40.85 -14.71 -10.22
N LYS A 333 -42.00 -14.13 -9.85
CA LYS A 333 -43.32 -14.74 -10.05
C LYS A 333 -44.09 -13.98 -11.12
N TYR A 334 -44.40 -14.66 -12.22
CA TYR A 334 -45.20 -14.09 -13.30
C TYR A 334 -46.71 -14.24 -13.03
N PRO A 335 -47.55 -13.28 -13.45
CA PRO A 335 -49.00 -13.41 -13.37
C PRO A 335 -49.54 -14.45 -14.38
N GLY A 336 -50.27 -15.46 -13.91
CA GLY A 336 -50.95 -16.50 -14.71
C GLY A 336 -50.14 -17.78 -14.96
N SER A 337 -50.74 -18.97 -14.78
CA SER A 337 -50.00 -20.25 -14.61
C SER A 337 -49.39 -20.88 -15.87
N THR A 338 -50.01 -20.77 -17.04
CA THR A 338 -49.53 -21.43 -18.28
C THR A 338 -48.61 -20.54 -19.12
N VAL A 339 -48.93 -19.26 -19.28
CA VAL A 339 -48.08 -18.26 -19.95
C VAL A 339 -46.80 -18.00 -19.16
N SER A 340 -46.84 -18.12 -17.83
CA SER A 340 -45.67 -18.02 -16.96
C SER A 340 -44.60 -19.07 -17.25
N ARG A 341 -44.98 -20.33 -17.50
CA ARG A 341 -44.00 -21.42 -17.67
C ARG A 341 -43.25 -21.33 -19.00
N SER A 342 -43.95 -21.05 -20.09
CA SER A 342 -43.32 -20.88 -21.41
C SER A 342 -42.43 -19.63 -21.45
N LEU A 343 -42.83 -18.55 -20.80
CA LEU A 343 -42.02 -17.34 -20.66
C LEU A 343 -40.76 -17.60 -19.83
N GLN A 344 -40.88 -18.22 -18.66
CA GLN A 344 -39.72 -18.59 -17.81
C GLN A 344 -38.70 -19.44 -18.55
N LEU A 345 -39.16 -20.43 -19.30
CA LEU A 345 -38.27 -21.27 -20.11
C LEU A 345 -37.54 -20.43 -21.15
N ARG A 346 -38.24 -19.53 -21.88
CA ARG A 346 -37.62 -18.66 -22.89
C ARG A 346 -36.61 -17.68 -22.29
N THR A 347 -36.93 -17.07 -21.15
CA THR A 347 -35.99 -16.22 -20.38
C THR A 347 -34.70 -16.97 -20.05
N ARG A 348 -34.83 -18.20 -19.52
CA ARG A 348 -33.68 -19.08 -19.21
C ARG A 348 -32.88 -19.48 -20.45
N SER A 349 -33.57 -19.83 -21.54
CA SER A 349 -32.96 -20.16 -22.83
C SER A 349 -32.13 -18.99 -23.37
N THR A 350 -32.67 -17.77 -23.32
CA THR A 350 -31.97 -16.55 -23.73
C THR A 350 -30.73 -16.29 -22.88
N ALA A 351 -30.84 -16.36 -21.55
CA ALA A 351 -29.68 -16.22 -20.65
C ALA A 351 -28.59 -17.27 -20.93
N LYS A 352 -28.98 -18.53 -21.13
CA LYS A 352 -28.06 -19.63 -21.49
C LYS A 352 -27.35 -19.35 -22.82
N LYS A 353 -28.07 -18.92 -23.86
CA LYS A 353 -27.51 -18.62 -25.19
C LYS A 353 -26.54 -17.43 -25.15
N ILE A 354 -26.85 -16.36 -24.41
CA ILE A 354 -25.94 -15.22 -24.21
C ILE A 354 -24.68 -15.65 -23.44
N THR A 355 -24.85 -16.46 -22.39
CA THR A 355 -23.72 -16.97 -21.61
C THR A 355 -22.79 -17.85 -22.45
N ILE A 356 -23.34 -18.78 -23.25
CA ILE A 356 -22.55 -19.62 -24.16
C ILE A 356 -21.81 -18.74 -25.19
N TRP A 357 -22.49 -17.71 -25.72
CA TRP A 357 -21.86 -16.76 -26.64
C TRP A 357 -20.69 -16.02 -26.00
N LEU A 358 -20.85 -15.55 -24.75
CA LEU A 358 -19.83 -14.83 -23.99
C LEU A 358 -18.62 -15.74 -23.70
N LEU A 359 -18.87 -16.94 -23.18
CA LEU A 359 -17.82 -17.93 -22.88
C LEU A 359 -17.04 -18.36 -24.13
N GLY A 360 -17.70 -18.41 -25.28
CA GLY A 360 -17.10 -18.74 -26.57
C GLY A 360 -16.38 -17.60 -27.28
N ARG A 361 -16.34 -16.39 -26.70
CA ARG A 361 -15.59 -15.26 -27.30
C ARG A 361 -14.08 -15.51 -27.20
N THR A 362 -13.39 -15.27 -28.31
CA THR A 362 -11.92 -15.28 -28.37
C THR A 362 -11.37 -14.00 -27.76
N LEU A 363 -10.29 -14.14 -27.01
CA LEU A 363 -9.64 -13.06 -26.29
C LEU A 363 -8.26 -12.76 -26.87
N GLU A 364 -8.00 -11.48 -27.05
CA GLU A 364 -6.67 -10.90 -27.22
C GLU A 364 -6.18 -10.34 -25.89
N ARG A 365 -4.86 -10.28 -25.75
CA ARG A 365 -4.23 -9.74 -24.55
C ARG A 365 -4.24 -8.23 -24.62
N ASP A 366 -4.54 -7.61 -23.50
CA ASP A 366 -4.42 -6.18 -23.35
C ASP A 366 -3.01 -5.83 -22.87
N LEU A 367 -2.16 -5.35 -23.78
CA LEU A 367 -0.76 -5.04 -23.46
C LEU A 367 -0.61 -3.68 -22.75
N ASN A 368 -1.61 -2.81 -22.85
CA ASN A 368 -1.55 -1.43 -22.38
C ASN A 368 -2.36 -1.20 -21.10
N SER A 369 -2.96 -2.25 -20.55
CA SER A 369 -3.77 -2.16 -19.35
C SER A 369 -2.98 -2.41 -18.08
N ASN A 370 -3.19 -1.51 -17.12
CA ASN A 370 -2.62 -1.59 -15.78
C ASN A 370 -3.48 -2.46 -14.83
N GLN A 371 -4.53 -3.09 -15.35
CA GLN A 371 -5.41 -4.01 -14.65
C GLN A 371 -5.55 -5.31 -15.42
N LEU A 372 -6.05 -6.35 -14.75
CA LEU A 372 -6.17 -7.66 -15.36
C LEU A 372 -7.35 -7.63 -16.33
N SER A 373 -7.06 -7.35 -17.60
CA SER A 373 -8.02 -7.22 -18.68
C SER A 373 -7.63 -8.00 -19.92
N PHE A 374 -8.63 -8.28 -20.75
CA PHE A 374 -8.50 -8.93 -22.04
C PHE A 374 -9.37 -8.21 -23.05
N ARG A 375 -8.87 -8.04 -24.28
CA ARG A 375 -9.65 -7.50 -25.40
C ARG A 375 -10.48 -8.61 -26.04
N VAL A 376 -11.73 -8.32 -26.38
CA VAL A 376 -12.69 -9.26 -26.97
C VAL A 376 -12.64 -9.15 -28.49
N LEU A 377 -12.40 -10.27 -29.18
CA LEU A 377 -12.36 -10.33 -30.64
C LEU A 377 -13.68 -10.88 -31.20
N HIS A 378 -14.31 -10.15 -32.12
CA HIS A 378 -15.60 -10.54 -32.73
C HIS A 378 -15.48 -11.14 -34.15
N ASP A 379 -14.43 -10.78 -34.91
CA ASP A 379 -14.31 -11.10 -36.35
C ASP A 379 -13.38 -12.28 -36.68
N VAL A 380 -12.81 -12.95 -35.67
CA VAL A 380 -11.85 -14.04 -35.89
C VAL A 380 -12.58 -15.39 -35.97
N LYS A 381 -12.53 -16.03 -37.14
CA LYS A 381 -12.96 -17.43 -37.30
C LYS A 381 -12.04 -18.35 -36.49
N SER A 382 -12.41 -18.65 -35.25
CA SER A 382 -11.84 -19.69 -34.35
C SER A 382 -10.46 -20.19 -34.79
N SER A 383 -9.45 -19.31 -34.77
CA SER A 383 -8.10 -19.70 -35.12
C SER A 383 -7.51 -20.45 -33.93
N SER A 384 -6.93 -21.62 -34.18
CA SER A 384 -6.32 -22.43 -33.13
C SER A 384 -5.11 -21.68 -32.54
N GLY A 385 -5.30 -20.99 -31.41
CA GLY A 385 -4.20 -20.33 -30.69
C GLY A 385 -4.60 -19.24 -29.68
N PHE A 386 -5.79 -18.64 -29.79
CA PHE A 386 -6.26 -17.61 -28.84
C PHE A 386 -7.05 -18.22 -27.68
N PRO A 387 -6.84 -17.75 -26.43
CA PRO A 387 -7.68 -18.18 -25.31
C PRO A 387 -9.11 -17.68 -25.50
N THR A 388 -10.07 -18.41 -24.94
CA THR A 388 -11.47 -18.00 -24.86
C THR A 388 -11.80 -17.47 -23.48
N VAL A 389 -12.95 -16.81 -23.32
CA VAL A 389 -13.46 -16.43 -21.99
C VAL A 389 -13.61 -17.67 -21.09
N ALA A 390 -13.98 -18.83 -21.66
CA ALA A 390 -14.05 -20.09 -20.92
C ALA A 390 -12.69 -20.58 -20.36
N ASP A 391 -11.56 -20.17 -20.96
CA ASP A 391 -10.23 -20.55 -20.49
C ASP A 391 -9.76 -19.70 -19.30
N ILE A 392 -10.19 -18.44 -19.22
CA ILE A 392 -9.75 -17.53 -18.16
C ILE A 392 -10.57 -17.66 -16.87
N VAL A 393 -11.82 -18.12 -16.95
CA VAL A 393 -12.68 -18.34 -15.76
C VAL A 393 -12.29 -19.61 -15.01
N ALA A 394 -12.52 -19.64 -13.69
CA ALA A 394 -12.14 -20.77 -12.84
C ALA A 394 -12.82 -22.09 -13.23
N ARG A 395 -14.09 -22.05 -13.65
CA ARG A 395 -14.83 -23.21 -14.14
C ARG A 395 -15.91 -22.84 -15.15
N VAL A 396 -16.36 -23.83 -15.93
CA VAL A 396 -17.52 -23.66 -16.81
C VAL A 396 -18.79 -23.62 -15.94
N PRO A 397 -19.64 -22.58 -16.06
CA PRO A 397 -20.81 -22.43 -15.20
C PRO A 397 -21.90 -23.46 -15.53
N LEU A 398 -22.64 -23.90 -14.52
CA LEU A 398 -23.64 -24.97 -14.60
C LEU A 398 -24.76 -24.67 -15.59
N ILE A 399 -25.08 -23.40 -15.84
CA ILE A 399 -26.09 -22.96 -16.82
C ILE A 399 -25.88 -23.58 -18.22
N THR A 400 -24.63 -23.87 -18.62
CA THR A 400 -24.33 -24.49 -19.92
C THR A 400 -24.89 -25.92 -20.00
N ASN A 401 -24.96 -26.61 -18.87
CA ASN A 401 -25.38 -28.00 -18.75
C ASN A 401 -26.85 -28.16 -18.37
N MET A 402 -27.57 -27.07 -18.10
CA MET A 402 -29.00 -27.13 -17.75
C MET A 402 -29.89 -27.33 -18.98
N ASP A 403 -30.94 -28.14 -18.85
CA ASP A 403 -31.93 -28.45 -19.90
C ASP A 403 -32.90 -27.29 -20.15
N TRP A 404 -32.37 -26.14 -20.57
CA TRP A 404 -33.11 -24.90 -20.80
C TRP A 404 -33.22 -24.51 -22.27
N ILE A 405 -32.73 -25.35 -23.19
CA ILE A 405 -32.83 -25.11 -24.64
C ILE A 405 -34.18 -25.65 -25.10
N ILE A 406 -35.00 -24.78 -25.71
CA ILE A 406 -36.36 -25.10 -26.16
C ILE A 406 -36.42 -25.32 -27.68
N ASP A 407 -35.48 -24.74 -28.44
CA ASP A 407 -35.43 -24.79 -29.90
C ASP A 407 -33.98 -25.01 -30.36
N GLU A 408 -33.65 -26.23 -30.82
CA GLU A 408 -32.38 -26.53 -31.50
C GLU A 408 -32.41 -26.09 -32.98
N ASP A 409 -33.59 -25.90 -33.58
CA ASP A 409 -33.77 -25.65 -35.03
C ASP A 409 -33.86 -24.16 -35.44
N ALA A 410 -33.94 -23.22 -34.49
CA ALA A 410 -33.91 -21.80 -34.80
C ALA A 410 -32.51 -21.24 -34.55
N ALA A 411 -31.76 -20.97 -35.62
CA ALA A 411 -30.52 -20.20 -35.57
C ALA A 411 -30.83 -18.75 -35.09
N SER A 412 -30.99 -18.59 -33.79
CA SER A 412 -31.24 -17.29 -33.16
C SER A 412 -29.96 -16.48 -33.17
N VAL A 413 -29.94 -15.35 -33.86
CA VAL A 413 -28.82 -14.40 -33.86
C VAL A 413 -28.66 -13.84 -32.44
N VAL A 414 -27.59 -14.25 -31.74
CA VAL A 414 -27.36 -13.83 -30.35
C VAL A 414 -26.82 -12.40 -30.29
N PHE A 415 -25.89 -12.05 -31.18
CA PHE A 415 -25.21 -10.76 -31.21
C PHE A 415 -25.19 -10.19 -32.63
N LYS A 416 -25.32 -8.86 -32.74
CA LYS A 416 -25.17 -8.12 -34.00
C LYS A 416 -24.74 -6.68 -33.69
N TYR A 417 -23.81 -6.14 -34.49
CA TYR A 417 -23.52 -4.71 -34.43
C TYR A 417 -24.76 -3.88 -34.80
N PRO A 418 -25.04 -2.79 -34.07
CA PRO A 418 -26.11 -1.87 -34.43
C PRO A 418 -25.85 -1.33 -35.84
N LYS A 419 -26.90 -1.22 -36.65
CA LYS A 419 -26.79 -0.51 -37.93
C LYS A 419 -26.55 0.97 -37.61
N ALA A 420 -25.68 1.64 -38.37
CA ALA A 420 -25.58 3.09 -38.28
C ALA A 420 -26.99 3.69 -38.48
N PRO A 421 -27.43 4.60 -37.60
CA PRO A 421 -28.76 5.20 -37.71
C PRO A 421 -28.91 5.86 -39.09
N THR A 422 -30.07 5.68 -39.72
CA THR A 422 -30.34 6.32 -41.02
C THR A 422 -30.53 7.84 -40.83
N VAL A 423 -30.30 8.61 -41.90
CA VAL A 423 -30.45 10.08 -41.88
C VAL A 423 -31.88 10.49 -41.44
N GLU A 424 -32.89 9.66 -41.69
CA GLU A 424 -34.25 9.90 -41.18
C GLU A 424 -34.39 9.72 -39.65
N GLU A 425 -33.59 8.86 -39.00
CA GLU A 425 -33.60 8.67 -37.54
C GLU A 425 -32.90 9.81 -36.80
N TRP A 426 -31.94 10.49 -37.44
CA TRP A 426 -31.33 11.73 -36.95
C TRP A 426 -32.28 12.93 -37.00
N LEU A 427 -33.28 12.88 -37.88
CA LEU A 427 -34.19 13.98 -38.17
C LEU A 427 -35.56 13.83 -37.49
N GLU A 428 -35.83 12.76 -36.75
CA GLU A 428 -37.04 12.68 -35.93
C GLU A 428 -36.87 13.59 -34.68
N PRO A 429 -37.61 14.71 -34.56
CA PRO A 429 -37.61 15.47 -33.32
C PRO A 429 -38.20 14.59 -32.21
N VAL A 430 -37.55 14.57 -31.05
CA VAL A 430 -38.11 14.02 -29.81
C VAL A 430 -39.29 14.91 -29.43
N GLN A 431 -40.44 14.72 -30.06
CA GLN A 431 -41.69 15.33 -29.60
C GLN A 431 -42.06 14.65 -28.29
N SER A 432 -41.84 15.37 -27.20
CA SER A 432 -42.40 15.12 -25.88
C SER A 432 -43.76 15.83 -25.81
N ASP A 433 -44.84 15.11 -26.16
CA ASP A 433 -46.21 15.60 -25.98
C ASP A 433 -46.69 15.56 -24.49
N ASP A 434 -45.76 15.59 -23.53
CA ASP A 434 -46.05 15.72 -22.09
C ASP A 434 -45.23 16.87 -21.48
N GLU A 435 -45.18 18.03 -22.14
CA GLU A 435 -44.83 19.30 -21.48
C GLU A 435 -46.06 19.90 -20.79
N MET A 436 -46.41 19.37 -19.62
CA MET A 436 -47.13 20.13 -18.58
C MET A 436 -46.84 19.47 -17.22
N ILE A 437 -45.65 19.69 -16.67
CA ILE A 437 -45.34 19.92 -15.24
C ILE A 437 -43.82 20.17 -15.13
N GLY A 438 -43.45 21.41 -14.76
CA GLY A 438 -42.23 21.74 -14.03
C GLY A 438 -40.90 21.71 -14.79
N GLU A 439 -40.41 22.90 -15.12
CA GLU A 439 -39.06 23.18 -15.60
C GLU A 439 -37.98 22.45 -14.77
N SER A 440 -37.26 21.55 -15.44
CA SER A 440 -35.87 21.22 -15.15
C SER A 440 -35.26 20.97 -16.52
N GLU A 441 -34.36 21.86 -16.96
CA GLU A 441 -33.54 21.62 -18.14
C GLU A 441 -32.86 20.26 -17.97
N PRO A 442 -32.89 19.35 -18.97
CA PRO A 442 -32.08 18.16 -18.91
C PRO A 442 -30.63 18.63 -19.04
N SER A 443 -29.90 18.61 -17.92
CA SER A 443 -28.45 18.75 -17.93
C SER A 443 -27.88 17.71 -18.88
N GLU A 444 -27.09 18.14 -19.87
CA GLU A 444 -26.36 17.30 -20.83
C GLU A 444 -25.26 16.42 -20.18
N GLU A 445 -25.37 16.12 -18.88
CA GLU A 445 -24.35 15.43 -18.06
C GLU A 445 -24.79 14.08 -17.45
N ASP A 446 -26.06 13.66 -17.60
CA ASP A 446 -26.57 12.40 -16.99
C ASP A 446 -26.95 11.33 -18.05
N ASP A 447 -26.14 11.17 -19.09
CA ASP A 447 -26.25 10.02 -20.00
C ASP A 447 -25.56 8.81 -19.34
N ASP A 448 -26.21 8.20 -18.33
CA ASP A 448 -25.70 7.02 -17.60
C ASP A 448 -25.14 5.98 -18.60
N GLU A 449 -23.81 5.87 -18.67
CA GLU A 449 -23.13 5.18 -19.77
C GLU A 449 -23.50 3.69 -19.86
N ASP A 450 -23.93 3.07 -18.75
CA ASP A 450 -24.09 1.61 -18.62
C ASP A 450 -25.51 1.12 -18.32
N THR A 451 -26.53 1.76 -18.91
CA THR A 451 -27.92 1.34 -18.66
C THR A 451 -28.27 0.00 -19.35
N PRO A 452 -28.98 -0.92 -18.67
CA PRO A 452 -29.48 -2.17 -19.27
C PRO A 452 -30.34 -1.98 -20.54
N ALA A 453 -30.89 -0.77 -20.71
CA ALA A 453 -31.67 -0.35 -21.86
C ALA A 453 -30.90 -0.41 -23.19
N LYS A 454 -29.57 -0.31 -23.16
CA LYS A 454 -28.72 -0.34 -24.36
C LYS A 454 -28.49 -1.76 -24.90
N LEU A 455 -28.58 -2.79 -24.05
CA LEU A 455 -28.28 -4.18 -24.43
C LEU A 455 -29.12 -4.73 -25.61
N PRO A 456 -30.43 -4.46 -25.73
CA PRO A 456 -31.22 -4.95 -26.86
C PRO A 456 -30.74 -4.46 -28.22
N ASN A 457 -29.97 -3.36 -28.29
CA ASN A 457 -29.39 -2.85 -29.54
C ASN A 457 -28.28 -3.77 -30.08
N TYR A 458 -27.61 -4.51 -29.19
CA TYR A 458 -26.50 -5.41 -29.51
C TYR A 458 -26.91 -6.89 -29.52
N PHE A 459 -27.94 -7.26 -28.76
CA PHE A 459 -28.39 -8.64 -28.61
C PHE A 459 -29.80 -8.84 -29.19
N PRO A 460 -29.94 -9.21 -30.49
CA PRO A 460 -31.26 -9.43 -31.12
C PRO A 460 -32.13 -10.46 -30.39
N ILE A 461 -31.51 -11.46 -29.77
CA ILE A 461 -32.22 -12.44 -28.93
C ILE A 461 -32.95 -11.80 -27.73
N LEU A 462 -32.42 -10.71 -27.16
CA LEU A 462 -33.11 -9.92 -26.15
C LEU A 462 -34.26 -9.12 -26.78
N GLN A 463 -34.02 -8.49 -27.93
CA GLN A 463 -35.05 -7.75 -28.65
C GLN A 463 -36.26 -8.63 -29.00
N ASP A 464 -36.02 -9.84 -29.51
CA ASP A 464 -37.05 -10.83 -29.86
C ASP A 464 -37.86 -11.26 -28.63
N LEU A 465 -37.17 -11.54 -27.51
CA LEU A 465 -37.80 -11.89 -26.24
C LEU A 465 -38.67 -10.73 -25.73
N LEU A 466 -38.16 -9.50 -25.73
CA LEU A 466 -38.88 -8.32 -25.26
C LEU A 466 -40.07 -7.98 -26.16
N ALA A 467 -39.95 -8.14 -27.48
CA ALA A 467 -41.05 -7.95 -28.43
C ALA A 467 -42.18 -8.96 -28.21
N LEU A 468 -41.84 -10.21 -27.88
CA LEU A 468 -42.83 -11.23 -27.51
C LEU A 468 -43.54 -10.87 -26.21
N VAL A 469 -42.79 -10.46 -25.18
CA VAL A 469 -43.31 -10.08 -23.87
C VAL A 469 -44.22 -8.85 -23.93
N ARG A 470 -43.90 -7.89 -24.82
CA ARG A 470 -44.70 -6.68 -25.03
C ARG A 470 -46.17 -6.99 -25.33
N LYS A 471 -46.43 -8.02 -26.14
CA LYS A 471 -47.79 -8.46 -26.51
C LYS A 471 -48.62 -8.91 -25.30
N SER A 472 -47.95 -9.35 -24.24
CA SER A 472 -48.55 -9.84 -23.00
C SER A 472 -48.51 -8.83 -21.85
N CYS A 473 -47.90 -7.65 -22.06
CA CYS A 473 -47.77 -6.63 -21.04
C CYS A 473 -48.93 -5.62 -21.08
N ASN A 474 -49.47 -5.28 -19.91
CA ASN A 474 -50.62 -4.38 -19.77
C ASN A 474 -50.26 -2.94 -19.40
N CYS A 475 -48.98 -2.57 -19.31
CA CYS A 475 -48.58 -1.21 -18.92
C CYS A 475 -48.84 -0.20 -20.06
N HIS A 476 -49.02 1.07 -19.71
CA HIS A 476 -49.32 2.15 -20.66
C HIS A 476 -48.21 2.32 -21.73
N ILE A 477 -46.94 2.16 -21.33
CA ILE A 477 -45.78 2.32 -22.22
C ILE A 477 -45.74 1.22 -23.29
N CYS A 478 -45.95 -0.05 -22.92
CA CYS A 478 -45.92 -1.16 -23.88
C CYS A 478 -47.04 -1.07 -24.94
N ARG A 479 -48.12 -0.32 -24.65
CA ARG A 479 -49.26 -0.10 -25.56
C ARG A 479 -49.04 1.04 -26.55
N LEU A 480 -48.08 1.94 -26.32
CA LEU A 480 -47.75 3.00 -27.27
C LEU A 480 -47.18 2.41 -28.57
N PRO A 481 -47.40 3.02 -29.74
CA PRO A 481 -46.93 2.49 -31.03
C PRO A 481 -45.41 2.62 -31.22
N LYS A 482 -44.78 3.72 -30.77
CA LYS A 482 -43.32 3.89 -30.84
C LYS A 482 -42.61 3.19 -29.67
N PRO A 483 -41.57 2.38 -29.92
CA PRO A 483 -40.79 1.74 -28.87
C PRO A 483 -39.89 2.77 -28.17
N ARG A 484 -40.40 3.51 -27.19
CA ARG A 484 -39.52 4.17 -26.23
C ARG A 484 -39.21 3.17 -25.12
N PHE A 485 -37.94 2.75 -25.03
CA PHE A 485 -37.44 1.89 -23.96
C PHE A 485 -37.40 2.69 -22.65
N HIS A 486 -38.55 2.83 -22.00
CA HIS A 486 -38.66 3.44 -20.67
C HIS A 486 -39.23 2.44 -19.69
N PHE A 487 -38.42 2.05 -18.72
CA PHE A 487 -38.71 0.96 -17.78
C PHE A 487 -39.41 1.47 -16.53
N ASN A 488 -40.71 1.73 -16.58
CA ASN A 488 -41.46 1.98 -15.35
C ASN A 488 -41.50 0.72 -14.46
N GLN A 489 -41.54 0.89 -13.13
CA GLN A 489 -41.72 -0.20 -12.17
C GLN A 489 -43.00 -0.99 -12.50
N GLY A 490 -42.94 -2.32 -12.42
CA GLY A 490 -44.06 -3.22 -12.77
C GLY A 490 -44.22 -3.54 -14.27
N CYS A 491 -43.32 -3.07 -15.13
CA CYS A 491 -43.32 -3.47 -16.54
C CYS A 491 -42.78 -4.90 -16.72
N LEU A 492 -43.55 -5.75 -17.41
CA LEU A 492 -43.17 -7.15 -17.66
C LEU A 492 -41.90 -7.27 -18.52
N GLN A 493 -41.66 -6.33 -19.44
CA GLN A 493 -40.42 -6.28 -20.23
C GLN A 493 -39.20 -6.01 -19.35
N ARG A 494 -39.32 -5.08 -18.38
CA ARG A 494 -38.26 -4.79 -17.39
C ARG A 494 -37.96 -6.04 -16.56
N MET A 495 -39.00 -6.67 -16.00
CA MET A 495 -38.85 -7.87 -15.19
C MET A 495 -38.14 -9.00 -15.94
N VAL A 496 -38.52 -9.25 -17.20
CA VAL A 496 -37.90 -10.30 -18.02
C VAL A 496 -36.44 -9.96 -18.34
N LEU A 497 -36.14 -8.71 -18.71
CA LEU A 497 -34.76 -8.28 -18.96
C LEU A 497 -33.88 -8.49 -17.73
N HIS A 498 -34.31 -7.99 -16.57
CA HIS A 498 -33.57 -8.17 -15.34
C HIS A 498 -33.49 -9.64 -14.89
N GLU A 499 -34.50 -10.47 -15.14
CA GLU A 499 -34.39 -11.91 -14.88
C GLU A 499 -33.34 -12.57 -15.78
N VAL A 500 -33.21 -12.16 -17.05
CA VAL A 500 -32.10 -12.61 -17.91
C VAL A 500 -30.75 -12.21 -17.31
N LEU A 501 -30.60 -10.93 -16.92
CA LEU A 501 -29.36 -10.42 -16.33
C LEU A 501 -29.04 -11.11 -15.00
N PHE A 502 -30.04 -11.42 -14.19
CA PHE A 502 -29.90 -12.20 -12.96
C PHE A 502 -29.33 -13.60 -13.22
N TYR A 503 -29.83 -14.33 -14.22
CA TYR A 503 -29.26 -15.64 -14.58
C TYR A 503 -27.82 -15.53 -15.11
N ILE A 504 -27.51 -14.47 -15.86
CA ILE A 504 -26.14 -14.21 -16.34
C ILE A 504 -25.22 -13.85 -15.17
N GLY A 505 -25.67 -13.02 -14.22
CA GLY A 505 -24.92 -12.70 -13.00
C GLY A 505 -24.64 -13.94 -12.15
N HIS A 506 -25.62 -14.84 -12.03
CA HIS A 506 -25.42 -16.16 -11.41
C HIS A 506 -24.40 -17.01 -12.17
N ALA A 507 -24.43 -16.99 -13.51
CA ALA A 507 -23.45 -17.70 -14.32
C ALA A 507 -22.03 -17.13 -14.18
N ILE A 508 -21.89 -15.80 -14.05
CA ILE A 508 -20.61 -15.13 -13.79
C ILE A 508 -20.05 -15.54 -12.43
N ALA A 509 -20.87 -15.48 -11.37
CA ALA A 509 -20.45 -15.88 -10.03
C ALA A 509 -20.03 -17.37 -9.98
N ASP A 510 -20.80 -18.24 -10.64
CA ASP A 510 -20.50 -19.66 -10.78
C ASP A 510 -19.19 -19.88 -11.55
N ALA A 511 -18.97 -19.15 -12.65
CA ALA A 511 -17.77 -19.24 -13.47
C ALA A 511 -16.50 -18.82 -12.71
N LEU A 512 -16.61 -17.82 -11.82
CA LEU A 512 -15.53 -17.42 -10.91
C LEU A 512 -15.28 -18.42 -9.78
N GLY A 513 -16.14 -19.43 -9.61
CA GLY A 513 -15.99 -20.49 -8.62
C GLY A 513 -16.74 -20.24 -7.30
N ALA A 514 -17.72 -19.33 -7.28
CA ALA A 514 -18.57 -19.15 -6.10
C ALA A 514 -19.31 -20.45 -5.75
N PRO A 515 -19.50 -20.77 -4.46
CA PRO A 515 -20.41 -21.83 -4.03
C PRO A 515 -21.84 -21.64 -4.56
N ASP A 516 -22.64 -22.70 -4.59
CA ASP A 516 -24.05 -22.67 -5.01
C ASP A 516 -24.94 -21.93 -4.00
N ALA A 517 -24.75 -20.62 -3.89
CA ALA A 517 -25.48 -19.71 -3.02
C ALA A 517 -25.52 -18.30 -3.61
N SER A 518 -26.70 -17.70 -3.61
CA SER A 518 -26.97 -16.30 -3.95
C SER A 518 -27.59 -15.61 -2.75
N ALA A 519 -27.11 -14.42 -2.42
CA ALA A 519 -27.62 -13.58 -1.35
C ALA A 519 -28.77 -12.66 -1.82
N LYS A 520 -29.17 -12.74 -3.10
CA LYS A 520 -30.15 -11.84 -3.69
C LYS A 520 -31.57 -12.40 -3.62
N SER A 521 -32.51 -11.51 -3.36
CA SER A 521 -33.94 -11.76 -3.18
C SER A 521 -34.77 -11.40 -4.43
N ALA A 522 -36.09 -11.62 -4.38
CA ALA A 522 -37.01 -11.25 -5.47
C ALA A 522 -37.06 -9.75 -5.74
N SER A 523 -36.98 -8.92 -4.70
CA SER A 523 -37.04 -7.47 -4.82
C SER A 523 -35.79 -6.90 -5.48
N ASP A 524 -34.63 -7.54 -5.30
CA ASP A 524 -33.37 -7.05 -5.85
C ASP A 524 -33.29 -7.20 -7.38
N VAL A 525 -33.98 -8.21 -7.93
CA VAL A 525 -34.06 -8.44 -9.39
C VAL A 525 -34.74 -7.28 -10.12
N GLU A 526 -35.72 -6.61 -9.53
CA GLU A 526 -36.42 -5.52 -10.23
C GLU A 526 -35.64 -4.19 -10.22
N VAL A 527 -34.67 -4.06 -9.32
CA VAL A 527 -33.98 -2.79 -9.02
C VAL A 527 -32.54 -2.78 -9.54
N SER A 528 -31.85 -3.92 -9.57
CA SER A 528 -30.44 -4.02 -9.96
C SER A 528 -30.23 -5.03 -11.08
N ASP A 529 -29.21 -4.78 -11.90
CA ASP A 529 -28.69 -5.73 -12.89
C ASP A 529 -27.34 -6.36 -12.48
N PHE A 530 -26.90 -6.08 -11.24
CA PHE A 530 -25.66 -6.57 -10.64
C PHE A 530 -24.37 -6.23 -11.43
N GLY A 531 -24.39 -5.16 -12.22
CA GLY A 531 -23.28 -4.77 -13.10
C GLY A 531 -23.11 -5.67 -14.33
N VAL A 532 -24.07 -6.56 -14.61
CA VAL A 532 -24.02 -7.44 -15.79
C VAL A 532 -24.10 -6.62 -17.09
N SER A 533 -24.87 -5.53 -17.12
CA SER A 533 -24.93 -4.68 -18.31
C SER A 533 -23.57 -4.08 -18.63
N ARG A 534 -22.81 -3.63 -17.63
CA ARG A 534 -21.44 -3.15 -17.80
C ARG A 534 -20.57 -4.21 -18.48
N ILE A 535 -20.57 -5.44 -17.98
CA ILE A 535 -19.76 -6.54 -18.56
C ILE A 535 -20.15 -6.82 -20.01
N LEU A 536 -21.45 -6.88 -20.30
CA LEU A 536 -21.93 -7.17 -21.66
C LEU A 536 -21.64 -6.01 -22.62
N LEU A 537 -21.82 -4.75 -22.19
CA LEU A 537 -21.52 -3.55 -22.96
C LEU A 537 -20.01 -3.43 -23.21
N ASP A 538 -19.18 -3.60 -22.18
CA ASP A 538 -17.72 -3.59 -22.31
C ASP A 538 -17.24 -4.65 -23.32
N ALA A 539 -17.90 -5.81 -23.38
CA ALA A 539 -17.55 -6.86 -24.34
C ALA A 539 -17.99 -6.57 -25.78
N VAL A 540 -19.05 -5.79 -26.03
CA VAL A 540 -19.65 -5.60 -27.37
C VAL A 540 -19.44 -4.23 -27.99
N GLU A 541 -19.32 -3.18 -27.17
CA GLU A 541 -19.21 -1.81 -27.67
C GLU A 541 -17.88 -1.62 -28.40
N PRO A 542 -17.88 -1.11 -29.66
CA PRO A 542 -16.67 -1.00 -30.46
C PRO A 542 -15.53 -0.20 -29.81
N MET A 543 -15.85 0.77 -28.96
CA MET A 543 -14.86 1.61 -28.27
C MET A 543 -14.25 0.95 -27.03
N ARG A 544 -14.90 -0.10 -26.49
CA ARG A 544 -14.52 -0.74 -25.23
C ARG A 544 -13.91 -2.13 -25.46
N GLN A 545 -14.64 -3.02 -26.12
CA GLN A 545 -14.30 -4.42 -26.43
C GLN A 545 -13.34 -5.09 -25.44
N THR A 546 -13.62 -5.00 -24.14
CA THR A 546 -12.74 -5.46 -23.06
C THR A 546 -13.50 -6.22 -21.99
N ILE A 547 -12.79 -7.10 -21.30
CA ILE A 547 -13.25 -7.80 -20.11
C ILE A 547 -12.24 -7.51 -19.01
N THR A 548 -12.71 -7.01 -17.87
CA THR A 548 -11.87 -6.61 -16.74
C THR A 548 -12.17 -7.43 -15.49
N TRP A 549 -11.12 -7.71 -14.72
CA TRP A 549 -11.23 -8.40 -13.43
C TRP A 549 -12.16 -7.67 -12.44
N HIS A 550 -12.07 -6.34 -12.36
CA HIS A 550 -12.89 -5.52 -11.46
C HIS A 550 -14.38 -5.70 -11.71
N SER A 551 -14.83 -5.61 -12.97
CA SER A 551 -16.25 -5.76 -13.30
C SER A 551 -16.80 -7.15 -12.97
N TRP A 552 -16.03 -8.21 -13.26
CA TRP A 552 -16.43 -9.59 -12.95
C TRP A 552 -16.41 -9.89 -11.45
N LEU A 553 -15.43 -9.36 -10.71
CA LEU A 553 -15.37 -9.44 -9.25
C LEU A 553 -16.52 -8.68 -8.60
N ASN A 554 -16.89 -7.51 -9.13
CA ASN A 554 -18.03 -6.71 -8.67
C ASN A 554 -19.34 -7.51 -8.78
N THR A 555 -19.66 -8.02 -9.96
CA THR A 555 -20.87 -8.86 -10.17
C THR A 555 -20.88 -10.08 -9.26
N THR A 556 -19.74 -10.76 -9.13
CA THR A 556 -19.64 -11.95 -8.26
C THR A 556 -19.82 -11.61 -6.78
N SER A 557 -19.23 -10.51 -6.32
CA SER A 557 -19.36 -10.02 -4.94
C SER A 557 -20.81 -9.65 -4.64
N GLN A 558 -21.47 -8.90 -5.53
CA GLN A 558 -22.89 -8.58 -5.38
C GLN A 558 -23.74 -9.86 -5.31
N VAL A 559 -23.59 -10.80 -6.24
CA VAL A 559 -24.41 -12.03 -6.29
C VAL A 559 -24.18 -12.93 -5.07
N PHE A 560 -22.92 -13.22 -4.73
CA PHE A 560 -22.57 -14.22 -3.72
C PHE A 560 -22.54 -13.65 -2.29
N LEU A 561 -21.95 -12.47 -2.10
CA LEU A 561 -21.88 -11.83 -0.78
C LEU A 561 -23.17 -11.09 -0.45
N GLY A 562 -23.81 -10.47 -1.46
CA GLY A 562 -25.01 -9.66 -1.29
C GLY A 562 -24.74 -8.18 -1.05
N CYS A 563 -23.48 -7.73 -1.13
CA CYS A 563 -23.09 -6.34 -0.91
C CYS A 563 -23.57 -5.41 -2.05
N ASP A 564 -23.39 -4.11 -1.81
CA ASP A 564 -23.56 -3.05 -2.82
C ASP A 564 -22.44 -3.11 -3.87
N SER A 565 -22.52 -2.26 -4.89
CA SER A 565 -21.51 -2.23 -5.95
C SER A 565 -20.16 -1.79 -5.41
N LEU A 566 -19.06 -2.34 -5.96
CA LEU A 566 -17.71 -1.99 -5.50
C LEU A 566 -17.42 -0.49 -5.61
N ASP A 567 -17.98 0.17 -6.62
CA ASP A 567 -17.80 1.62 -6.84
C ASP A 567 -18.55 2.48 -5.80
N GLU A 568 -19.58 1.93 -5.16
CA GLU A 568 -20.24 2.57 -4.01
C GLU A 568 -19.45 2.30 -2.72
N LEU A 569 -18.91 1.10 -2.58
CA LEU A 569 -18.22 0.64 -1.37
C LEU A 569 -16.78 1.17 -1.24
N ASP A 570 -16.09 1.46 -2.33
CA ASP A 570 -14.76 2.07 -2.33
C ASP A 570 -14.80 3.61 -2.19
N GLY A 571 -16.00 4.18 -2.13
CA GLY A 571 -16.22 5.62 -2.02
C GLY A 571 -15.99 6.39 -3.31
N SER A 572 -15.76 5.74 -4.46
CA SER A 572 -15.51 6.39 -5.75
C SER A 572 -16.70 7.20 -6.26
N ARG A 573 -17.92 6.91 -5.77
CA ARG A 573 -19.15 7.69 -5.99
C ARG A 573 -19.56 8.61 -4.83
N SER A 574 -18.80 8.65 -3.73
CA SER A 574 -19.19 9.44 -2.56
C SER A 574 -19.04 10.95 -2.83
N LYS A 575 -20.18 11.64 -2.97
CA LYS A 575 -20.28 13.11 -2.95
C LYS A 575 -20.18 13.64 -1.51
N ASP A 576 -19.21 13.18 -0.71
CA ASP A 576 -19.02 13.72 0.65
C ASP A 576 -17.91 14.81 0.63
N PRO A 577 -18.29 16.10 0.50
CA PRO A 577 -17.33 17.20 0.37
C PRO A 577 -16.42 17.35 1.61
N TYR A 578 -16.78 16.77 2.76
CA TYR A 578 -15.98 16.89 3.99
C TYR A 578 -14.78 15.94 4.03
N TYR A 579 -14.72 14.90 3.19
CA TYR A 579 -13.57 14.00 3.07
C TYR A 579 -12.64 14.35 1.91
N SER A 580 -13.16 14.97 0.84
CA SER A 580 -12.36 15.38 -0.31
C SER A 580 -11.50 16.62 -0.08
N GLU A 581 -11.85 17.48 0.88
CA GLU A 581 -11.20 18.80 1.06
C GLU A 581 -9.90 18.79 1.89
N LYS A 582 -9.42 17.64 2.42
CA LYS A 582 -8.24 17.63 3.31
C LYS A 582 -7.09 16.73 2.92
N TYR A 583 -7.20 16.03 1.81
CA TYR A 583 -6.06 15.39 1.18
C TYR A 583 -6.16 15.68 -0.31
N ASP A 584 -5.58 16.83 -0.73
CA ASP A 584 -5.14 17.03 -2.12
C ASP A 584 -3.95 16.08 -2.41
N PHE A 585 -4.18 14.78 -2.22
CA PHE A 585 -3.55 13.74 -2.99
C PHE A 585 -4.59 13.31 -4.01
N THR A 586 -4.81 14.17 -4.99
CA THR A 586 -5.02 13.70 -6.35
C THR A 586 -3.70 13.09 -6.86
N GLU A 587 -3.13 12.10 -6.13
CA GLU A 587 -2.52 10.97 -6.81
C GLU A 587 -3.68 10.42 -7.63
N ALA A 588 -3.74 10.88 -8.89
CA ALA A 588 -4.69 10.47 -9.90
C ALA A 588 -5.11 9.04 -9.59
N ARG A 589 -6.43 8.83 -9.34
CA ARG A 589 -7.09 7.51 -9.20
C ARG A 589 -6.11 6.46 -9.66
N SER A 590 -5.35 5.83 -8.76
CA SER A 590 -4.16 5.10 -9.21
C SER A 590 -4.67 4.04 -10.17
N PHE A 591 -4.48 4.26 -11.47
CA PHE A 591 -5.07 3.45 -12.55
C PHE A 591 -4.52 2.00 -12.51
N ASN A 592 -3.70 1.70 -11.49
CA ASN A 592 -2.89 0.52 -11.28
C ASN A 592 -3.28 -0.25 -10.00
N ALA A 593 -4.21 0.25 -9.16
CA ALA A 593 -4.62 -0.48 -7.96
C ALA A 593 -5.63 -1.59 -8.31
N SER A 594 -5.32 -2.83 -7.94
CA SER A 594 -6.19 -3.98 -8.20
C SER A 594 -7.00 -4.35 -6.96
N THR A 595 -8.32 -4.49 -7.08
CA THR A 595 -9.17 -5.05 -6.02
C THR A 595 -8.89 -6.54 -5.88
N VAL A 596 -8.38 -6.95 -4.72
CA VAL A 596 -7.92 -8.33 -4.46
C VAL A 596 -8.81 -9.10 -3.50
N ALA A 597 -9.58 -8.41 -2.65
CA ALA A 597 -10.53 -9.08 -1.76
C ALA A 597 -11.73 -8.18 -1.43
N VAL A 598 -12.87 -8.81 -1.17
CA VAL A 598 -14.10 -8.15 -0.74
C VAL A 598 -14.71 -8.95 0.40
N GLN A 599 -14.97 -8.30 1.53
CA GLN A 599 -15.66 -8.84 2.69
C GLN A 599 -17.03 -8.18 2.83
N TYR A 600 -18.01 -8.99 3.21
CA TYR A 600 -19.32 -8.51 3.63
C TYR A 600 -19.88 -9.42 4.72
N GLY A 601 -19.98 -8.90 5.96
CA GLY A 601 -20.24 -9.69 7.16
C GLY A 601 -19.18 -10.77 7.37
N ASP A 602 -19.62 -12.00 7.61
CA ASP A 602 -18.74 -13.14 7.89
C ASP A 602 -18.41 -13.97 6.64
N LEU A 603 -18.36 -13.33 5.47
CA LEU A 603 -17.83 -13.94 4.25
C LEU A 603 -16.90 -12.98 3.54
N ALA A 604 -15.91 -13.56 2.88
CA ALA A 604 -15.05 -12.84 1.97
C ALA A 604 -14.79 -13.63 0.67
N VAL A 605 -14.57 -12.90 -0.41
CA VAL A 605 -14.03 -13.42 -1.68
C VAL A 605 -12.63 -12.83 -1.87
N ILE A 606 -11.68 -13.67 -2.26
CA ILE A 606 -10.25 -13.31 -2.34
C ILE A 606 -9.68 -13.82 -3.67
N ALA A 607 -8.87 -13.01 -4.33
CA ALA A 607 -8.14 -13.39 -5.53
C ALA A 607 -7.11 -14.50 -5.23
N PRO A 608 -7.17 -15.67 -5.90
CA PRO A 608 -6.28 -16.81 -5.61
C PRO A 608 -4.83 -16.54 -6.00
N TRP A 609 -4.61 -15.71 -7.02
CA TRP A 609 -3.27 -15.34 -7.50
C TRP A 609 -2.53 -14.39 -6.54
N LEU A 610 -3.13 -13.99 -5.43
CA LEU A 610 -2.45 -13.23 -4.37
C LEU A 610 -1.36 -14.06 -3.66
N ASP A 611 -1.50 -15.38 -3.63
CA ASP A 611 -0.51 -16.29 -3.04
C ASP A 611 0.65 -16.55 -4.02
N LEU A 612 1.66 -15.67 -3.97
CA LEU A 612 2.83 -15.75 -4.83
C LEU A 612 3.73 -16.97 -4.55
N ALA A 613 3.51 -17.72 -3.46
CA ALA A 613 4.29 -18.92 -3.17
C ALA A 613 3.81 -20.18 -3.92
N VAL A 614 2.65 -20.10 -4.58
CA VAL A 614 2.01 -21.19 -5.32
C VAL A 614 2.05 -20.87 -6.83
N PRO A 615 2.12 -21.87 -7.73
CA PRO A 615 2.08 -21.60 -9.17
C PRO A 615 0.84 -20.79 -9.58
N ILE A 616 1.05 -19.69 -10.31
CA ILE A 616 0.00 -18.85 -10.87
C ILE A 616 -0.10 -19.10 -12.37
N SER A 617 -1.32 -19.10 -12.93
CA SER A 617 -1.55 -19.30 -14.36
C SER A 617 -2.62 -18.35 -14.91
N MET A 618 -2.51 -17.99 -16.19
CA MET A 618 -3.55 -17.24 -16.91
C MET A 618 -4.84 -18.05 -17.03
N LYS A 619 -4.74 -19.39 -17.18
CA LYS A 619 -5.93 -20.26 -17.13
C LYS A 619 -6.57 -20.18 -15.75
N GLY A 620 -7.86 -19.90 -15.70
CA GLY A 620 -8.59 -19.74 -14.44
C GLY A 620 -8.19 -18.51 -13.61
N CYS A 621 -7.52 -17.51 -14.20
CA CYS A 621 -7.13 -16.29 -13.49
C CYS A 621 -8.34 -15.46 -13.01
N PHE A 622 -9.49 -15.57 -13.69
CA PHE A 622 -10.78 -15.07 -13.23
C PHE A 622 -11.42 -16.11 -12.30
N GLY A 623 -10.80 -16.29 -11.14
CA GLY A 623 -11.26 -17.18 -10.09
C GLY A 623 -11.25 -16.50 -8.73
N ILE A 624 -12.08 -16.99 -7.81
CA ILE A 624 -12.10 -16.53 -6.42
C ILE A 624 -11.91 -17.70 -5.46
N THR A 625 -11.30 -17.39 -4.31
CA THR A 625 -11.33 -18.22 -3.12
C THR A 625 -12.33 -17.63 -2.14
N VAL A 626 -13.26 -18.44 -1.65
CA VAL A 626 -14.24 -18.01 -0.66
C VAL A 626 -13.76 -18.34 0.74
N ALA A 627 -13.73 -17.33 1.62
CA ALA A 627 -13.43 -17.48 3.03
C ALA A 627 -14.68 -17.31 3.90
N ARG A 628 -14.91 -18.28 4.80
CA ARG A 628 -15.95 -18.18 5.84
C ARG A 628 -15.36 -17.54 7.09
N GLY A 629 -15.88 -16.37 7.42
CA GLY A 629 -15.46 -15.45 8.47
C GLY A 629 -14.88 -14.17 7.87
N ARG A 630 -14.37 -13.30 8.73
CA ARG A 630 -13.84 -12.00 8.32
C ARG A 630 -12.41 -12.14 7.80
N ILE A 631 -12.06 -11.32 6.81
CA ILE A 631 -10.68 -10.99 6.49
C ILE A 631 -10.03 -10.47 7.77
N GLY A 632 -8.81 -10.92 8.01
CA GLY A 632 -8.07 -10.57 9.19
C GLY A 632 -6.65 -11.07 9.08
N VAL A 633 -5.91 -10.79 10.12
CA VAL A 633 -4.46 -10.93 10.17
C VAL A 633 -4.08 -11.60 11.46
N ILE A 634 -3.07 -12.46 11.42
CA ILE A 634 -2.57 -13.06 12.65
C ILE A 634 -1.59 -12.09 13.30
N VAL A 635 -1.96 -11.59 14.47
CA VAL A 635 -1.12 -10.77 15.32
C VAL A 635 -0.46 -11.67 16.36
N ARG A 636 0.85 -11.54 16.52
CA ARG A 636 1.56 -12.25 17.59
C ARG A 636 1.41 -11.47 18.89
N GLY A 637 0.91 -12.15 19.91
CA GLY A 637 0.91 -11.66 21.29
C GLY A 637 2.31 -11.70 21.88
N PHE A 638 2.48 -11.00 23.00
CA PHE A 638 3.74 -10.89 23.75
C PHE A 638 4.32 -12.23 24.25
N ASP A 639 3.50 -13.29 24.28
CA ASP A 639 3.89 -14.65 24.65
C ASP A 639 4.35 -15.50 23.44
N GLY A 640 4.38 -14.90 22.24
CA GLY A 640 4.69 -15.58 20.99
C GLY A 640 3.53 -16.37 20.40
N SER A 641 2.34 -16.33 21.03
CA SER A 641 1.13 -16.97 20.49
C SER A 641 0.49 -16.08 19.40
N GLY A 642 0.11 -16.69 18.27
CA GLY A 642 -0.56 -15.98 17.18
C GLY A 642 -2.06 -15.95 17.39
N HIS A 643 -2.66 -14.77 17.47
CA HIS A 643 -4.10 -14.56 17.53
C HIS A 643 -4.60 -13.94 16.23
N PHE A 644 -5.73 -14.42 15.72
CA PHE A 644 -6.36 -13.83 14.54
C PHE A 644 -7.11 -12.54 14.93
N GLN A 645 -6.69 -11.41 14.39
CA GLN A 645 -7.40 -10.13 14.49
C GLN A 645 -8.19 -9.91 13.20
N ALA A 646 -9.52 -9.98 13.30
CA ALA A 646 -10.41 -9.70 12.19
C ALA A 646 -10.46 -8.19 11.89
N VAL A 647 -10.68 -7.85 10.62
CA VAL A 647 -11.16 -6.52 10.22
C VAL A 647 -12.54 -6.33 10.85
N GLU A 648 -12.68 -5.32 11.71
CA GLU A 648 -13.90 -5.09 12.49
C GLU A 648 -15.08 -4.59 11.64
N ALA A 649 -14.80 -3.97 10.51
CA ALA A 649 -15.82 -3.46 9.60
C ALA A 649 -16.70 -4.59 9.03
N GLU A 650 -18.01 -4.35 8.93
CA GLU A 650 -18.92 -5.29 8.27
C GLU A 650 -18.60 -5.42 6.78
N VAL A 651 -18.19 -4.32 6.14
CA VAL A 651 -17.81 -4.29 4.73
C VAL A 651 -16.35 -3.90 4.59
N ALA A 652 -15.59 -4.64 3.80
CA ALA A 652 -14.21 -4.26 3.47
C ALA A 652 -13.89 -4.58 2.01
N VAL A 653 -13.46 -3.57 1.26
CA VAL A 653 -12.88 -3.68 -0.08
C VAL A 653 -11.37 -3.53 0.06
N VAL A 654 -10.61 -4.52 -0.37
CA VAL A 654 -9.16 -4.55 -0.24
C VAL A 654 -8.52 -4.35 -1.61
N GLN A 655 -7.73 -3.28 -1.74
CA GLN A 655 -6.99 -2.94 -2.96
C GLN A 655 -5.48 -3.00 -2.73
N THR A 656 -4.71 -3.38 -3.75
CA THR A 656 -3.25 -3.29 -3.73
C THR A 656 -2.77 -1.84 -3.84
N LEU A 657 -1.52 -1.60 -3.44
CA LEU A 657 -0.81 -0.36 -3.73
C LEU A 657 0.27 -0.59 -4.79
N PRO A 658 0.56 0.43 -5.63
CA PRO A 658 1.61 0.32 -6.64
C PRO A 658 2.95 -0.09 -6.05
N THR A 659 3.72 -0.85 -6.82
CA THR A 659 5.11 -1.20 -6.48
C THR A 659 5.95 0.06 -6.30
N GLU A 660 6.72 0.11 -5.21
CA GLU A 660 7.62 1.20 -4.88
C GLU A 660 8.67 1.42 -5.98
N GLU A 661 8.93 2.68 -6.33
CA GLU A 661 9.90 3.06 -7.35
C GLU A 661 11.34 3.01 -6.80
N THR A 662 12.28 2.50 -7.60
CA THR A 662 13.70 2.36 -7.22
C THR A 662 14.67 2.92 -8.28
N SER A 663 14.16 3.73 -9.20
CA SER A 663 14.90 4.37 -10.30
C SER A 663 16.09 5.17 -9.75
N GLU A 664 15.85 6.04 -8.78
CA GLU A 664 16.88 6.90 -8.20
C GLU A 664 18.02 6.13 -7.52
N PHE A 665 17.70 5.04 -6.82
CA PHE A 665 18.74 4.16 -6.27
C PHE A 665 19.56 3.51 -7.37
N THR A 666 18.92 3.13 -8.47
CA THR A 666 19.58 2.48 -9.62
C THR A 666 20.46 3.47 -10.39
N GLU A 667 20.03 4.72 -10.50
CA GLU A 667 20.81 5.82 -11.09
C GLU A 667 22.04 6.16 -10.24
N ARG A 668 21.86 6.26 -8.92
CA ARG A 668 22.95 6.59 -7.99
C ARG A 668 23.93 5.43 -7.79
N PHE A 669 23.44 4.20 -7.76
CA PHE A 669 24.23 2.99 -7.53
C PHE A 669 24.04 1.98 -8.67
N PRO A 670 24.55 2.29 -9.88
CA PRO A 670 24.35 1.46 -11.05
C PRO A 670 24.98 0.08 -10.85
N LYS A 671 24.29 -0.96 -11.32
CA LYS A 671 24.84 -2.32 -11.35
C LYS A 671 25.92 -2.40 -12.44
N LEU A 672 27.11 -2.87 -12.04
CA LEU A 672 28.21 -3.16 -12.95
C LEU A 672 27.83 -4.27 -13.96
N HIS A 673 28.38 -4.16 -15.16
CA HIS A 673 28.24 -5.16 -16.20
C HIS A 673 29.34 -6.22 -16.09
N GLU A 674 29.03 -7.44 -16.53
CA GLU A 674 30.04 -8.48 -16.73
C GLU A 674 30.98 -8.09 -17.89
N GLN A 675 32.26 -8.43 -17.79
CA GLN A 675 33.22 -8.06 -18.84
C GLN A 675 32.89 -8.78 -20.18
N PRO A 676 32.99 -8.09 -21.34
CA PRO A 676 32.67 -8.69 -22.63
C PRO A 676 33.53 -9.92 -22.93
N GLY A 677 32.89 -11.02 -23.32
CA GLY A 677 33.56 -12.26 -23.67
C GLY A 677 33.98 -13.15 -22.49
N ASP A 678 33.84 -12.69 -21.24
CA ASP A 678 34.08 -13.51 -20.05
C ASP A 678 33.11 -14.69 -19.97
N GLU A 679 33.61 -15.80 -19.43
CA GLU A 679 32.81 -16.96 -19.09
C GLU A 679 32.37 -16.87 -17.63
N THR A 680 31.08 -16.63 -17.42
CA THR A 680 30.49 -16.48 -16.09
C THR A 680 29.51 -17.61 -15.84
N MET A 681 29.47 -18.11 -14.61
CA MET A 681 28.45 -19.08 -14.19
C MET A 681 27.33 -18.32 -13.48
N ILE A 682 26.09 -18.48 -13.95
CA ILE A 682 24.91 -17.95 -13.25
C ILE A 682 24.48 -18.99 -12.21
N PRO A 683 24.64 -18.72 -10.90
CA PRO A 683 24.33 -19.70 -9.87
C PRO A 683 22.82 -19.79 -9.60
N THR A 684 22.44 -20.77 -8.79
CA THR A 684 21.11 -20.82 -8.19
C THR A 684 21.05 -19.86 -7.01
N ASP A 685 20.01 -19.03 -6.97
CA ASP A 685 19.82 -18.08 -5.90
C ASP A 685 19.27 -18.78 -4.67
N HIS A 686 20.06 -18.80 -3.60
CA HIS A 686 19.65 -19.34 -2.29
C HIS A 686 19.45 -18.24 -1.25
N SER A 687 19.25 -16.99 -1.71
CA SER A 687 19.05 -15.84 -0.84
C SER A 687 17.85 -16.08 0.08
N GLU A 688 18.00 -15.75 1.37
CA GLU A 688 16.88 -15.81 2.30
C GLU A 688 15.91 -14.67 1.98
N VAL A 689 14.63 -15.01 1.88
CA VAL A 689 13.58 -14.06 1.56
C VAL A 689 12.55 -14.06 2.67
N ASN A 690 12.22 -12.85 3.11
CA ASN A 690 11.16 -12.60 4.04
C ASN A 690 10.04 -11.81 3.38
N SER A 691 8.80 -12.12 3.71
CA SER A 691 7.66 -11.33 3.24
C SER A 691 6.58 -11.19 4.30
N ASP A 692 5.87 -10.08 4.26
CA ASP A 692 4.69 -9.82 5.06
C ASP A 692 3.64 -9.04 4.28
N TYR A 693 2.38 -9.34 4.56
CA TYR A 693 1.23 -8.68 3.97
C TYR A 693 0.60 -7.80 5.03
N ILE A 694 0.56 -6.51 4.74
CA ILE A 694 0.16 -5.46 5.65
C ILE A 694 -1.17 -4.91 5.18
N LEU A 695 -2.20 -4.98 6.04
CA LEU A 695 -3.50 -4.36 5.79
C LEU A 695 -3.61 -3.04 6.54
N VAL A 696 -4.06 -2.01 5.82
CA VAL A 696 -4.20 -0.65 6.31
C VAL A 696 -5.59 -0.12 5.97
N ALA A 697 -6.28 0.47 6.94
CA ALA A 697 -7.56 1.14 6.71
C ALA A 697 -7.32 2.50 6.01
N ASP A 698 -8.01 2.71 4.89
CA ASP A 698 -7.95 3.94 4.08
C ASP A 698 -9.31 4.67 4.02
N GLY A 699 -10.37 4.00 4.48
CA GLY A 699 -11.71 4.55 4.61
C GLY A 699 -12.58 3.70 5.53
N PRO A 700 -13.90 3.97 5.63
CA PRO A 700 -14.82 3.18 6.45
C PRO A 700 -14.94 1.72 5.96
N SER A 701 -14.87 1.53 4.65
CA SER A 701 -14.98 0.24 3.95
C SER A 701 -13.78 -0.04 3.05
N LEU A 702 -12.89 0.92 2.81
CA LEU A 702 -11.73 0.75 1.94
C LEU A 702 -10.46 0.42 2.75
N TYR A 703 -9.76 -0.62 2.32
CA TYR A 703 -8.50 -1.07 2.89
C TYR A 703 -7.44 -1.20 1.79
N LYS A 704 -6.22 -0.77 2.11
CA LYS A 704 -5.04 -0.95 1.26
C LYS A 704 -4.21 -2.12 1.77
N MET A 705 -3.81 -2.98 0.86
CA MET A 705 -2.93 -4.11 1.13
C MET A 705 -1.55 -3.83 0.53
N LEU A 706 -0.58 -3.78 1.43
CA LEU A 706 0.83 -3.63 1.16
C LEU A 706 1.48 -5.02 1.23
N MET A 707 2.32 -5.38 0.27
CA MET A 707 3.17 -6.57 0.37
C MET A 707 4.61 -6.11 0.47
N ARG A 708 5.21 -6.26 1.65
CA ARG A 708 6.63 -5.96 1.87
C ARG A 708 7.43 -7.23 1.62
N VAL A 709 8.44 -7.13 0.78
CA VAL A 709 9.41 -8.19 0.51
C VAL A 709 10.79 -7.69 0.89
N SER A 710 11.51 -8.48 1.67
CA SER A 710 12.87 -8.16 2.09
C SER A 710 13.80 -9.35 1.86
N SER A 711 15.02 -9.06 1.45
CA SER A 711 16.11 -10.00 1.33
C SER A 711 17.39 -9.22 1.63
N GLY A 712 18.33 -9.80 2.37
CA GLY A 712 19.64 -9.19 2.63
C GLY A 712 19.59 -7.69 2.94
N SER A 713 19.98 -6.89 1.94
CA SER A 713 20.14 -5.44 2.01
C SER A 713 18.95 -4.63 1.49
N HIS A 714 17.96 -5.26 0.84
CA HIS A 714 16.82 -4.57 0.24
C HIS A 714 15.48 -4.93 0.91
N SER A 715 14.59 -3.94 0.96
CA SER A 715 13.19 -4.10 1.37
C SER A 715 12.32 -3.27 0.45
N ARG A 716 11.36 -3.87 -0.26
CA ARG A 716 10.52 -3.18 -1.23
C ARG A 716 9.04 -3.48 -1.01
N LEU A 717 8.19 -2.47 -1.19
CA LEU A 717 6.75 -2.66 -1.31
C LEU A 717 6.41 -3.05 -2.74
N ILE A 718 5.68 -4.15 -2.90
CA ILE A 718 5.41 -4.76 -4.21
C ILE A 718 3.90 -4.91 -4.37
N ASP A 719 3.38 -4.59 -5.56
CA ASP A 719 2.03 -4.96 -5.94
C ASP A 719 2.02 -6.42 -6.42
N PRO A 720 1.40 -7.36 -5.67
CA PRO A 720 1.35 -8.76 -6.07
C PRO A 720 0.52 -9.02 -7.34
N SER A 721 -0.38 -8.10 -7.72
CA SER A 721 -1.20 -8.24 -8.93
C SER A 721 -0.36 -8.14 -10.22
N LEU A 722 0.75 -7.41 -10.19
CA LEU A 722 1.64 -7.26 -11.35
C LEU A 722 2.20 -8.60 -11.84
N ALA A 723 2.32 -9.60 -10.95
CA ALA A 723 2.75 -10.94 -11.34
C ALA A 723 1.74 -11.62 -12.28
N ILE A 724 0.45 -11.61 -11.95
CA ILE A 724 -0.59 -12.20 -12.83
C ILE A 724 -0.79 -11.35 -14.08
N LEU A 725 -0.66 -10.02 -13.99
CA LEU A 725 -0.69 -9.12 -15.13
C LEU A 725 0.43 -9.44 -16.13
N LYS A 726 1.66 -9.63 -15.65
CA LYS A 726 2.77 -10.00 -16.52
C LYS A 726 2.59 -11.38 -17.16
N LEU A 727 1.99 -12.33 -16.44
CA LEU A 727 1.64 -13.64 -16.99
C LEU A 727 0.53 -13.58 -18.04
N SER A 728 -0.46 -12.69 -17.89
CA SER A 728 -1.56 -12.57 -18.86
C SER A 728 -1.07 -12.07 -20.23
N GLN A 729 0.01 -11.27 -20.24
CA GLN A 729 0.68 -10.73 -21.44
C GLN A 729 1.44 -11.78 -22.29
N LYS A 730 1.54 -13.05 -21.85
CA LYS A 730 2.32 -14.15 -22.47
C LYS A 730 3.79 -13.82 -22.66
N ILE A 731 4.56 -14.27 -21.68
CA ILE A 731 6.01 -14.16 -21.67
C ILE A 731 6.59 -15.28 -22.55
N PRO A 732 7.47 -14.98 -23.51
CA PRO A 732 8.10 -16.02 -24.30
C PRO A 732 8.95 -16.94 -23.41
N GLU A 733 8.90 -18.24 -23.68
CA GLU A 733 9.70 -19.26 -22.99
C GLU A 733 10.83 -19.77 -23.91
N VAL A 734 12.02 -20.03 -23.37
CA VAL A 734 13.15 -20.59 -24.15
C VAL A 734 13.31 -22.08 -23.91
N THR A 735 13.55 -22.82 -25.00
CA THR A 735 13.95 -24.23 -24.95
C THR A 735 15.14 -24.45 -25.88
N CYS A 736 16.07 -25.33 -25.49
CA CYS A 736 17.17 -25.77 -26.37
C CYS A 736 17.30 -27.31 -26.33
N LYS A 737 17.80 -27.91 -27.42
CA LYS A 737 17.91 -29.37 -27.56
C LYS A 737 19.32 -29.92 -27.35
N HIS A 738 20.34 -29.07 -27.26
CA HIS A 738 21.72 -29.50 -27.02
C HIS A 738 22.03 -29.59 -25.52
N VAL A 739 23.18 -30.19 -25.19
CA VAL A 739 23.70 -30.26 -23.83
C VAL A 739 23.78 -28.85 -23.24
N LYS A 740 23.25 -28.69 -22.03
CA LYS A 740 23.19 -27.40 -21.35
C LYS A 740 24.54 -27.15 -20.67
N SER A 741 25.27 -26.14 -21.13
CA SER A 741 26.43 -25.62 -20.41
C SER A 741 25.95 -24.73 -19.26
N GLY A 742 26.59 -24.85 -18.10
CA GLY A 742 26.40 -23.92 -16.97
C GLY A 742 27.18 -22.60 -17.14
N MET A 743 28.09 -22.55 -18.13
CA MET A 743 28.83 -21.34 -18.46
C MET A 743 28.09 -20.50 -19.50
N VAL A 744 27.98 -19.23 -19.18
CA VAL A 744 27.43 -18.17 -20.02
C VAL A 744 28.60 -17.36 -20.54
N ARG A 745 28.63 -17.12 -21.84
CA ARG A 745 29.62 -16.20 -22.40
C ARG A 745 28.99 -14.83 -22.49
N SER A 746 29.57 -13.85 -21.80
CA SER A 746 29.13 -12.46 -21.90
C SER A 746 29.17 -12.01 -23.36
N PRO A 747 28.11 -11.35 -23.86
CA PRO A 747 28.05 -10.92 -25.25
C PRO A 747 29.18 -9.93 -25.56
N GLY A 748 29.63 -9.90 -26.81
CA GLY A 748 30.57 -8.88 -27.27
C GLY A 748 29.89 -7.51 -27.41
N LEU A 749 30.70 -6.44 -27.34
CA LEU A 749 30.23 -5.08 -27.63
C LEU A 749 29.52 -5.01 -29.00
N PRO A 750 28.45 -4.20 -29.15
CA PRO A 750 27.97 -3.16 -28.22
C PRO A 750 27.01 -3.66 -27.12
N ARG A 751 26.92 -4.97 -26.86
CA ARG A 751 25.94 -5.51 -25.90
C ARG A 751 26.55 -5.77 -24.54
N MET A 752 25.76 -5.54 -23.50
CA MET A 752 26.21 -5.65 -22.12
C MET A 752 25.35 -6.68 -21.37
N LEU A 753 25.94 -7.36 -20.39
CA LEU A 753 25.24 -8.32 -19.53
C LEU A 753 25.33 -7.86 -18.08
N LYS A 754 24.19 -7.80 -17.39
CA LYS A 754 24.10 -7.57 -15.95
C LYS A 754 23.42 -8.77 -15.30
N THR A 755 24.06 -9.36 -14.29
CA THR A 755 23.50 -10.49 -13.54
C THR A 755 23.06 -10.06 -12.13
N TYR A 756 21.94 -10.58 -11.65
CA TYR A 756 21.34 -10.15 -10.39
C TYR A 756 20.97 -11.34 -9.49
N PRO A 757 21.57 -11.46 -8.30
CA PRO A 757 20.97 -12.26 -7.22
C PRO A 757 19.61 -11.66 -6.82
N PHE A 758 18.79 -12.43 -6.11
CA PHE A 758 17.45 -11.99 -5.72
C PHE A 758 17.46 -10.73 -4.84
N ASP A 759 18.46 -10.58 -3.95
CA ASP A 759 18.64 -9.38 -3.14
C ASP A 759 18.79 -8.12 -4.03
N ASP A 760 19.77 -8.10 -4.93
CA ASP A 760 19.97 -6.99 -5.88
C ASP A 760 18.78 -6.79 -6.82
N LEU A 761 18.08 -7.88 -7.19
CA LEU A 761 16.89 -7.82 -8.02
C LEU A 761 15.76 -7.04 -7.32
N LEU A 762 15.61 -7.14 -6.00
CA LEU A 762 14.59 -6.34 -5.31
C LEU A 762 14.85 -4.84 -5.44
N GLY A 763 16.11 -4.40 -5.34
CA GLY A 763 16.47 -2.97 -5.36
C GLY A 763 16.70 -2.36 -6.74
N ARG A 764 17.34 -3.09 -7.66
CA ARG A 764 17.92 -2.52 -8.89
C ARG A 764 17.26 -3.01 -10.19
N TRP A 765 16.14 -3.72 -10.05
CA TRP A 765 15.41 -4.28 -11.17
C TRP A 765 14.23 -3.36 -11.50
N SER A 766 14.52 -2.32 -12.28
CA SER A 766 13.56 -1.37 -12.82
C SER A 766 13.76 -1.18 -14.32
N ALA A 767 12.69 -0.95 -15.08
CA ALA A 767 12.80 -0.36 -16.41
C ALA A 767 13.36 1.05 -16.22
N SER A 768 14.57 1.32 -16.69
CA SER A 768 15.00 2.72 -16.82
C SER A 768 14.01 3.41 -17.75
N SER A 769 13.43 4.54 -17.35
CA SER A 769 12.95 5.49 -18.36
C SER A 769 14.14 5.82 -19.25
N ALA A 770 13.95 5.79 -20.56
CA ALA A 770 14.98 6.24 -21.50
C ALA A 770 15.55 7.59 -21.04
N PRO A 771 16.86 7.83 -21.21
CA PRO A 771 17.46 9.10 -20.82
C PRO A 771 16.68 10.24 -21.47
N ARG A 772 16.26 11.22 -20.67
CA ARG A 772 15.69 12.45 -21.22
C ARG A 772 16.81 13.10 -22.03
N ASP A 773 16.53 13.35 -23.31
CA ASP A 773 17.46 13.90 -24.33
C ASP A 773 18.09 15.28 -24.00
N ASN A 774 18.06 15.76 -22.75
CA ASN A 774 18.55 17.09 -22.37
C ASN A 774 19.29 17.21 -21.03
N ASP A 775 19.61 16.13 -20.33
CA ASP A 775 20.42 16.25 -19.12
C ASP A 775 21.92 16.30 -19.48
N HIS A 776 22.55 17.44 -19.17
CA HIS A 776 23.98 17.66 -19.36
C HIS A 776 24.77 16.53 -18.69
N ALA A 777 25.66 15.89 -19.46
CA ALA A 777 26.61 14.94 -18.91
C ALA A 777 27.36 15.61 -17.73
N PRO A 778 27.38 15.01 -16.52
CA PRO A 778 28.12 15.56 -15.41
C PRO A 778 29.60 15.64 -15.81
N THR A 779 30.21 16.79 -15.55
CA THR A 779 31.64 17.01 -15.88
C THR A 779 32.53 16.24 -14.91
N ASP A 780 33.70 15.80 -15.40
CA ASP A 780 34.67 14.93 -14.71
C ASP A 780 35.06 15.36 -13.27
N ASP A 781 34.80 16.61 -12.88
CA ASP A 781 35.09 17.15 -11.56
C ASP A 781 33.97 16.91 -10.51
N GLU A 782 32.73 16.59 -10.91
CA GLU A 782 31.61 16.33 -9.98
C GLU A 782 31.62 14.89 -9.41
N ILE A 783 32.30 13.96 -10.07
CA ILE A 783 32.34 12.53 -9.69
C ILE A 783 33.35 12.28 -8.54
N ILE A 784 34.24 13.22 -8.23
CA ILE A 784 35.45 12.95 -7.41
C ILE A 784 35.24 13.19 -5.89
N LYS A 785 34.05 13.55 -5.41
CA LYS A 785 33.83 13.79 -3.96
C LYS A 785 32.53 13.24 -3.36
N GLU A 786 32.03 12.10 -3.83
CA GLU A 786 30.95 11.39 -3.14
C GLU A 786 31.48 10.31 -2.20
N ALA A 787 30.99 10.36 -0.97
CA ALA A 787 31.63 9.86 0.25
C ALA A 787 31.73 8.32 0.37
N ASP A 788 32.71 7.91 1.18
CA ASP A 788 32.97 6.54 1.69
C ASP A 788 31.70 5.84 2.24
N TRP A 789 30.89 5.22 1.39
CA TRP A 789 29.83 4.29 1.79
C TRP A 789 30.39 2.86 1.90
N ASN A 790 31.20 2.61 2.94
CA ASN A 790 31.98 1.37 3.06
C ASN A 790 31.46 0.35 4.10
N GLU A 791 30.30 0.54 4.73
CA GLU A 791 29.84 -0.42 5.77
C GLU A 791 28.84 -1.49 5.30
N GLN A 792 28.22 -1.34 4.11
CA GLN A 792 27.27 -2.34 3.56
C GLN A 792 27.64 -2.88 2.16
N GLY A 793 28.74 -2.43 1.56
CA GLY A 793 29.29 -3.04 0.34
C GLY A 793 28.71 -2.56 -0.99
N PHE A 794 28.04 -1.40 -1.06
CA PHE A 794 27.64 -0.81 -2.33
C PHE A 794 28.79 -0.04 -2.95
N THR A 795 29.60 -0.72 -3.77
CA THR A 795 30.73 -0.11 -4.48
C THR A 795 30.25 0.88 -5.54
N ILE A 796 30.66 2.13 -5.44
CA ILE A 796 30.60 3.10 -6.54
C ILE A 796 31.67 2.67 -7.56
N PRO A 797 31.32 2.41 -8.83
CA PRO A 797 32.31 2.08 -9.84
C PRO A 797 33.35 3.21 -10.01
N ASN A 798 34.62 2.88 -10.17
CA ASN A 798 35.63 3.87 -10.51
C ASN A 798 35.32 4.50 -11.87
N SER A 799 35.40 5.83 -11.96
CA SER A 799 35.09 6.60 -13.17
C SER A 799 35.93 6.18 -14.37
N SER A 800 37.15 5.69 -14.16
CA SER A 800 38.04 5.21 -15.22
C SER A 800 37.45 4.05 -16.02
N ASP A 801 36.78 3.11 -15.36
CA ASP A 801 36.22 1.92 -16.01
C ASP A 801 34.95 2.32 -16.79
N ILE A 802 34.08 3.13 -16.19
CA ILE A 802 32.88 3.66 -16.87
C ILE A 802 33.27 4.49 -18.11
N ILE A 803 34.26 5.38 -18.00
CA ILE A 803 34.65 6.30 -19.07
C ILE A 803 35.32 5.57 -20.24
N GLU A 804 36.12 4.51 -20.01
CA GLU A 804 36.73 3.73 -21.09
C GLU A 804 35.69 2.94 -21.89
N TYR A 805 34.71 2.32 -21.21
CA TYR A 805 33.64 1.56 -21.87
C TYR A 805 32.60 2.46 -22.56
N THR A 806 32.27 3.61 -21.96
CA THR A 806 31.31 4.57 -22.54
C THR A 806 31.91 5.27 -23.77
N LYS A 807 33.23 5.54 -23.78
CA LYS A 807 33.94 6.06 -24.97
C LYS A 807 34.11 5.01 -26.08
N MET A 808 34.15 3.72 -25.74
CA MET A 808 34.17 2.63 -26.74
C MET A 808 32.79 2.27 -27.30
N ALA A 809 31.71 2.64 -26.60
CA ALA A 809 30.32 2.42 -27.00
C ALA A 809 29.74 3.57 -27.85
N ASP A 810 30.59 4.47 -28.38
CA ASP A 810 30.12 5.67 -29.06
C ASP A 810 29.55 5.36 -30.46
N VAL A 811 28.37 5.94 -30.72
CA VAL A 811 27.50 5.86 -31.91
C VAL A 811 26.62 4.59 -32.04
N ASN A 812 25.38 4.70 -31.54
CA ASN A 812 24.23 3.74 -31.54
C ASN A 812 24.16 2.79 -30.32
N THR A 813 23.47 3.28 -29.28
CA THR A 813 22.72 2.58 -28.21
C THR A 813 23.02 1.09 -27.99
N ALA A 814 23.92 0.82 -27.05
CA ALA A 814 24.17 -0.50 -26.48
C ALA A 814 22.90 -1.08 -25.82
N SER A 815 22.44 -2.27 -26.23
CA SER A 815 21.39 -2.99 -25.51
C SER A 815 21.95 -3.77 -24.31
N THR A 816 21.31 -3.62 -23.15
CA THR A 816 21.68 -4.33 -21.92
C THR A 816 20.76 -5.53 -21.68
N TYR A 817 21.36 -6.69 -21.45
CA TYR A 817 20.67 -7.87 -20.96
C TYR A 817 20.69 -7.91 -19.44
N HIS A 818 19.50 -7.83 -18.82
CA HIS A 818 19.31 -7.98 -17.38
C HIS A 818 18.91 -9.42 -17.07
N CYS A 819 19.78 -10.18 -16.40
CA CYS A 819 19.58 -11.60 -16.12
C CYS A 819 19.49 -11.87 -14.63
N SER A 820 18.42 -12.52 -14.18
CA SER A 820 18.34 -12.97 -12.79
C SER A 820 19.21 -14.21 -12.59
N PHE A 821 19.64 -14.48 -11.36
CA PHE A 821 20.09 -15.81 -10.99
C PHE A 821 18.95 -16.85 -11.12
N PHE A 822 19.28 -18.14 -11.09
CA PHE A 822 18.24 -19.18 -11.14
C PHE A 822 17.43 -19.18 -9.86
N LEU A 823 16.19 -18.72 -9.92
CA LEU A 823 15.29 -18.60 -8.78
C LEU A 823 14.77 -19.98 -8.37
N ASP A 824 14.96 -20.33 -7.09
CA ASP A 824 14.70 -21.65 -6.52
C ASP A 824 13.27 -21.86 -5.98
N THR A 825 12.49 -20.77 -5.89
CA THR A 825 11.11 -20.78 -5.37
C THR A 825 10.13 -20.08 -6.32
N TYR A 826 8.86 -20.48 -6.26
CA TYR A 826 7.79 -19.79 -6.99
C TYR A 826 7.63 -18.36 -6.52
N PHE A 827 7.83 -18.11 -5.22
CA PHE A 827 7.78 -16.79 -4.63
C PHE A 827 8.75 -15.82 -5.30
N LYS A 828 10.05 -16.16 -5.33
CA LYS A 828 11.07 -15.33 -5.98
C LYS A 828 10.75 -15.11 -7.46
N TYR A 829 10.30 -16.16 -8.14
CA TYR A 829 9.92 -16.08 -9.56
C TYR A 829 8.77 -15.11 -9.81
N HIS A 830 7.68 -15.18 -9.04
CA HIS A 830 6.54 -14.27 -9.20
C HIS A 830 6.86 -12.83 -8.77
N ILE A 831 7.75 -12.65 -7.79
CA ILE A 831 8.28 -11.31 -7.46
C ILE A 831 9.05 -10.72 -8.64
N ALA A 832 9.93 -11.49 -9.28
CA ALA A 832 10.64 -11.02 -10.47
C ALA A 832 9.69 -10.67 -11.63
N LEU A 833 8.59 -11.41 -11.79
CA LEU A 833 7.52 -11.06 -12.75
C LEU A 833 6.83 -9.74 -12.39
N ALA A 834 6.47 -9.54 -11.12
CA ALA A 834 5.83 -8.31 -10.66
C ALA A 834 6.73 -7.07 -10.91
N LEU A 835 8.04 -7.22 -10.77
CA LEU A 835 9.02 -6.15 -10.99
C LEU A 835 9.31 -5.85 -12.48
N THR A 836 8.78 -6.64 -13.41
CA THR A 836 9.04 -6.51 -14.86
C THR A 836 7.81 -6.15 -15.69
N HIS A 837 6.76 -5.63 -15.06
CA HIS A 837 5.47 -5.39 -15.71
C HIS A 837 5.61 -4.67 -17.07
N ASP A 838 6.39 -3.59 -17.13
CA ASP A 838 6.57 -2.77 -18.34
C ASP A 838 7.80 -3.15 -19.19
N CYS A 839 8.50 -4.23 -18.86
CA CYS A 839 9.76 -4.63 -19.51
C CYS A 839 9.56 -5.69 -20.59
N VAL A 840 10.37 -5.67 -21.66
CA VAL A 840 10.48 -6.78 -22.61
C VAL A 840 11.16 -7.97 -21.91
N THR A 841 10.36 -8.96 -21.54
CA THR A 841 10.76 -10.02 -20.62
C THR A 841 10.72 -11.38 -21.30
N LEU A 842 11.72 -12.20 -20.98
CA LEU A 842 11.85 -13.59 -21.38
C LEU A 842 11.95 -14.47 -20.14
N THR A 843 11.34 -15.66 -20.19
CA THR A 843 11.47 -16.65 -19.11
C THR A 843 12.28 -17.86 -19.56
N ASN A 844 13.20 -18.30 -18.70
CA ASN A 844 13.96 -19.52 -18.87
C ASN A 844 13.70 -20.45 -17.68
N HIS A 845 12.91 -21.51 -17.90
CA HIS A 845 12.53 -22.48 -16.88
C HIS A 845 13.57 -23.61 -16.70
N GLY A 846 14.84 -23.32 -17.01
CA GLY A 846 15.92 -24.31 -17.05
C GLY A 846 15.82 -25.28 -18.24
N SER A 847 14.89 -25.04 -19.17
CA SER A 847 14.71 -25.78 -20.42
C SER A 847 15.69 -25.38 -21.52
N ALA A 848 16.36 -24.23 -21.38
CA ALA A 848 17.43 -23.77 -22.26
C ALA A 848 18.71 -23.44 -21.49
N CYS A 849 19.87 -23.50 -22.16
CA CYS A 849 21.08 -22.87 -21.63
C CYS A 849 20.98 -21.35 -21.76
N MET A 850 21.77 -20.63 -20.97
CA MET A 850 21.75 -19.16 -20.95
C MET A 850 22.20 -18.53 -22.27
N ASN A 851 23.17 -19.13 -22.98
CA ASN A 851 23.58 -18.62 -24.30
C ASN A 851 22.41 -18.63 -25.29
N CYS A 852 21.55 -19.65 -25.26
CA CYS A 852 20.33 -19.68 -26.07
C CYS A 852 19.27 -18.71 -25.59
N ALA A 853 19.16 -18.47 -24.28
CA ALA A 853 18.26 -17.46 -23.74
C ALA A 853 18.67 -16.06 -24.19
N LEU A 854 19.96 -15.72 -24.13
CA LEU A 854 20.51 -14.45 -24.63
C LEU A 854 20.30 -14.31 -26.14
N GLN A 855 20.57 -15.37 -26.92
CA GLN A 855 20.32 -15.37 -28.36
C GLN A 855 18.84 -15.18 -28.69
N LYS A 856 17.94 -15.78 -27.92
CA LYS A 856 16.51 -15.61 -28.13
C LYS A 856 16.02 -14.23 -27.72
N ALA A 857 16.53 -13.68 -26.61
CA ALA A 857 16.24 -12.30 -26.20
C ALA A 857 16.68 -11.29 -27.27
N PHE A 858 17.80 -11.55 -27.93
CA PHE A 858 18.24 -10.75 -29.08
C PHE A 858 17.28 -10.81 -30.28
N GLN A 859 16.65 -11.96 -30.50
CA GLN A 859 15.74 -12.17 -31.64
C GLN A 859 14.31 -11.70 -31.37
N MET A 860 14.02 -11.10 -30.20
CA MET A 860 12.68 -10.61 -29.89
C MET A 860 12.39 -9.31 -30.62
N ASP A 861 11.21 -9.24 -31.23
CA ASP A 861 10.56 -7.99 -31.63
C ASP A 861 10.03 -7.27 -30.38
N ASP A 862 10.07 -5.94 -30.34
CA ASP A 862 9.30 -5.19 -29.35
C ASP A 862 7.80 -5.34 -29.68
N GLY A 863 6.95 -5.26 -28.65
CA GLY A 863 5.51 -5.54 -28.74
C GLY A 863 4.74 -4.76 -29.82
N ASP A 864 5.31 -3.67 -30.33
CA ASP A 864 4.77 -2.82 -31.39
C ASP A 864 5.20 -3.21 -32.81
N GLY A 865 5.89 -4.34 -32.99
CA GLY A 865 6.36 -4.79 -34.32
C GLY A 865 7.55 -3.97 -34.86
N LEU A 866 8.14 -3.12 -34.02
CA LEU A 866 9.47 -2.57 -34.23
C LEU A 866 10.50 -3.52 -33.60
N HIS A 867 11.38 -4.10 -34.41
CA HIS A 867 12.65 -4.59 -33.91
C HIS A 867 13.47 -3.34 -33.51
N ASP A 868 13.40 -2.90 -32.25
CA ASP A 868 14.44 -2.02 -31.73
C ASP A 868 15.51 -2.85 -31.01
N PRO A 869 16.63 -3.17 -31.69
CA PRO A 869 17.75 -3.90 -31.08
C PRO A 869 18.44 -3.13 -29.94
N ASN A 870 18.02 -1.89 -29.69
CA ASN A 870 18.59 -0.96 -28.73
C ASN A 870 17.84 -0.90 -27.39
N HIS A 871 16.69 -1.56 -27.28
CA HIS A 871 15.97 -1.65 -26.02
C HIS A 871 16.59 -2.71 -25.10
N ASP A 872 16.60 -2.44 -23.81
CA ASP A 872 17.01 -3.40 -22.78
C ASP A 872 16.11 -4.65 -22.80
N ARG A 873 16.65 -5.78 -22.33
CA ARG A 873 15.98 -7.08 -22.35
C ARG A 873 16.14 -7.77 -21.00
N TRP A 874 15.03 -8.27 -20.45
CA TRP A 874 15.00 -8.90 -19.13
C TRP A 874 14.83 -10.42 -19.27
N ILE A 875 15.70 -11.18 -18.61
CA ILE A 875 15.67 -12.65 -18.59
C ILE A 875 15.48 -13.10 -17.14
N ILE A 876 14.33 -13.73 -16.87
CA ILE A 876 14.02 -14.32 -15.57
C ILE A 876 14.30 -15.82 -15.63
N ASN A 877 15.27 -16.24 -14.84
CA ASN A 877 15.70 -17.63 -14.75
C ASN A 877 15.00 -18.33 -13.59
N ARG A 878 14.34 -19.45 -13.87
CA ARG A 878 13.72 -20.31 -12.86
C ARG A 878 14.32 -21.71 -12.92
N THR A 879 14.60 -22.28 -11.75
CA THR A 879 15.03 -23.68 -11.64
C THR A 879 13.96 -24.65 -12.15
N VAL A 880 14.37 -25.81 -12.69
CA VAL A 880 13.43 -26.86 -13.14
C VAL A 880 12.61 -27.42 -11.98
N ASN A 881 13.27 -27.64 -10.83
CA ASN A 881 12.65 -28.15 -9.60
C ASN A 881 12.31 -26.99 -8.66
N THR A 882 11.44 -26.09 -9.10
CA THR A 882 11.02 -24.94 -8.28
C THR A 882 10.22 -25.42 -7.07
N SER A 883 10.64 -25.03 -5.87
CA SER A 883 9.91 -25.39 -4.66
C SER A 883 8.72 -24.46 -4.40
N LYS A 884 7.65 -24.98 -3.80
CA LYS A 884 6.52 -24.20 -3.28
C LYS A 884 6.81 -23.58 -1.91
N SER A 885 8.09 -23.43 -1.53
CA SER A 885 8.43 -22.95 -0.20
C SER A 885 7.95 -21.52 -0.03
N ARG A 886 7.14 -21.30 0.99
CA ARG A 886 6.79 -19.94 1.41
C ARG A 886 8.05 -19.26 1.94
N PRO A 887 8.26 -17.97 1.62
CA PRO A 887 9.32 -17.19 2.26
C PRO A 887 9.16 -17.28 3.78
N LYS A 888 10.26 -17.11 4.50
CA LYS A 888 10.17 -17.00 5.95
C LYS A 888 9.34 -15.74 6.25
N GLU A 889 8.64 -15.75 7.36
CA GLU A 889 8.20 -14.46 7.90
C GLU A 889 9.45 -13.64 8.20
N VAL A 890 9.38 -12.31 8.05
CA VAL A 890 10.41 -11.45 8.61
C VAL A 890 10.52 -11.86 10.09
N ALA A 891 11.61 -12.56 10.43
CA ALA A 891 11.71 -13.24 11.70
C ALA A 891 11.92 -12.19 12.77
N PHE A 892 10.83 -11.65 13.33
CA PHE A 892 10.90 -10.62 14.35
C PHE A 892 11.37 -11.15 15.72
N GLN A 893 11.63 -12.45 15.82
CA GLN A 893 12.25 -13.07 16.98
C GLN A 893 13.20 -14.19 16.55
N LYS A 894 14.52 -13.90 16.54
CA LYS A 894 15.56 -14.93 16.75
C LYS A 894 16.92 -14.37 17.19
N MET A 895 16.95 -13.37 18.09
CA MET A 895 18.23 -12.94 18.70
C MET A 895 18.23 -12.75 20.22
N VAL A 896 17.22 -13.24 20.94
CA VAL A 896 17.33 -13.36 22.42
C VAL A 896 18.02 -14.67 22.82
N LYS A 897 18.01 -15.71 21.96
CA LYS A 897 18.64 -16.99 22.27
C LYS A 897 20.17 -16.98 22.15
N MET A 898 20.75 -16.29 21.17
CA MET A 898 22.21 -16.21 21.02
C MET A 898 22.90 -15.42 22.15
N ARG A 899 22.24 -14.42 22.75
CA ARG A 899 22.81 -13.68 23.89
C ARG A 899 22.72 -14.48 25.21
N ASN A 900 21.72 -15.36 25.35
CA ASN A 900 21.59 -16.23 26.52
C ASN A 900 22.47 -17.49 26.43
N GLU A 901 22.73 -18.03 25.23
CA GLU A 901 23.71 -19.12 25.05
C GLU A 901 25.16 -18.62 25.24
N ALA A 902 25.47 -17.39 24.84
CA ALA A 902 26.76 -16.76 25.15
C ALA A 902 26.96 -16.43 26.64
N ARG A 903 25.88 -16.20 27.41
CA ARG A 903 25.92 -16.04 28.87
C ARG A 903 25.92 -17.38 29.62
N SER A 904 25.30 -18.42 29.06
CA SER A 904 25.33 -19.78 29.61
C SER A 904 26.73 -20.41 29.47
N MET A 905 27.40 -20.21 28.32
CA MET A 905 28.77 -20.71 28.12
C MET A 905 29.85 -19.93 28.87
N LYS A 906 29.56 -18.71 29.37
CA LYS A 906 30.46 -17.96 30.27
C LYS A 906 30.29 -18.32 31.76
N ARG A 907 29.25 -19.07 32.15
CA ARG A 907 29.04 -19.55 33.53
C ARG A 907 29.56 -20.97 33.79
N LEU A 908 30.09 -21.66 32.78
CA LEU A 908 30.70 -23.00 32.90
C LEU A 908 32.24 -23.01 32.86
N LYS A 909 32.90 -21.85 32.97
CA LYS A 909 34.38 -21.74 33.01
C LYS A 909 34.95 -21.01 34.24
N ILE A 910 34.17 -20.81 35.31
CA ILE A 910 34.65 -20.23 36.59
C ILE A 910 34.12 -21.07 37.77
N ALA A 911 34.40 -22.37 37.72
CA ALA A 911 34.30 -23.28 38.85
C ALA A 911 35.33 -24.39 38.62
N ASP A 912 36.60 -24.04 38.76
CA ASP A 912 37.75 -24.91 39.06
C ASP A 912 39.03 -24.03 39.05
N VAL A 913 39.23 -23.28 40.14
CA VAL A 913 40.49 -23.05 40.90
C VAL A 913 40.10 -22.46 42.25
#